data_AF-A0A3S0PC06-F1
#
_entry.id   AF-A0A3S0PC06-F1
#
_cell.length_a   1.000
_cell.length_b   1.000
_cell.length_c   1.000
_cell.angle_alpha   90.00
_cell.angle_beta   90.00
_cell.angle_gamma   90.00
#
_symmetry.space_group_name_H-M   'P 1'
#
loop_
_entity.id
_entity.type
_entity.pdbx_description
1 polymer ?
#
loop_
_entity_poly.entity_id
_entity_poly.type
_entity_poly.pdbx_seq_one_letter_code
_entity_poly.pdbx_strand_id
1 'polypeptide(L)'
;MKHFNFEGSCQLKEIESDAFAYLPKLESFKFPKTVTTIKTNAFRGCKGMTTAEFPDDAEIEIIGKGAFADCGLTKFTVPKNVNEIEREAFNKCEALTVVNISDKTTKISPEAFKSCFKLTDINVSKDNTVYSSVDGYLLSKDKETLKIFPAGKANDRFTLLPPSITTIGEYAFYDCKVLKNVVIPNLVTKIEKRAFGLCTNLNLITFLCDKVIDPANINQATNEMSFDDGTQTNGKSMFDNITIHVRKELYDEYNSKDFYNKFKGVIEQSFDVGTEEYIPVSETVVDMLKTKSTDHTFVLPTSVKHPTKDKIYNVNLIGDYAFQKTTDKVKEVVVKKDIEYIGAKAFVTNIKDNKSTVESVFFLESEPTKRMLSTTRFELDETNNNYSEFASTTNIYVKKSALEKYKSAWKKEVYNIPTHDYKPSSFDFTSQLKYQIPGVNITNKFGTFAREFDVDFSVYKEENHHTDVAAFVSKNSDIKDGKGEYGTSTYHVRMKSIDENGGPNGAYGYVPAYTGVLLKVLDKEATPADFYYAIGEKDDQTFNITNNIMHGVTVNSKPVSPTENGGPVYVISKKKGIFKKLTTTINQFPIHKAYAVLAGVPAGAKVTFSFSDDDSSTTGIMSLDADTPSEDVYYNLNGQRVDTPQHGIFIKNGQKVIIK
;
A
#
# COMPACT_ATOMS: atom_id res chain seq x y z
N MET A 1 30.05 41.00 14.69
CA MET A 1 29.77 40.52 16.05
C MET A 1 29.48 39.03 16.01
N LYS A 2 30.07 38.21 16.90
CA LYS A 2 29.81 36.76 16.99
C LYS A 2 28.91 36.37 18.15
N HIS A 3 29.17 36.97 19.31
CA HIS A 3 28.40 36.79 20.53
C HIS A 3 27.97 38.17 21.04
N PHE A 4 26.78 38.23 21.60
CA PHE A 4 26.25 39.40 22.31
C PHE A 4 25.69 38.91 23.64
N ASN A 5 26.16 39.48 24.73
CA ASN A 5 25.77 39.08 26.08
C ASN A 5 25.27 40.29 26.86
N PHE A 6 24.16 40.13 27.57
CA PHE A 6 23.74 41.09 28.58
C PHE A 6 24.46 40.78 29.89
N GLU A 7 25.15 41.76 30.47
CA GLU A 7 25.76 41.64 31.80
C GLU A 7 24.76 42.10 32.87
N GLY A 8 24.64 41.33 33.96
CA GLY A 8 23.77 41.66 35.09
C GLY A 8 22.26 41.52 34.80
N SER A 9 21.43 42.20 35.60
CA SER A 9 19.98 42.23 35.39
C SER A 9 19.61 43.20 34.27
N CYS A 10 19.11 42.67 33.15
CA CYS A 10 18.68 43.47 32.01
C CYS A 10 17.18 43.81 32.11
N GLN A 11 16.85 45.10 32.11
CA GLN A 11 15.46 45.61 32.12
C GLN A 11 14.95 45.97 30.71
N LEU A 12 15.64 45.51 29.66
CA LEU A 12 15.27 45.79 28.28
C LEU A 12 13.87 45.26 27.97
N LYS A 13 12.98 46.16 27.53
CA LYS A 13 11.61 45.82 27.15
C LYS A 13 11.46 45.54 25.66
N GLU A 14 12.22 46.23 24.82
CA GLU A 14 12.07 46.14 23.38
C GLU A 14 13.43 46.00 22.71
N ILE A 15 13.49 45.15 21.68
CA ILE A 15 14.61 45.18 20.73
C ILE A 15 14.15 46.00 19.53
N GLU A 16 14.78 47.15 19.35
CA GLU A 16 14.40 48.14 18.36
C GLU A 16 14.55 47.65 16.92
N SER A 17 13.91 48.37 16.01
CA SER A 17 13.95 48.03 14.58
C SER A 17 15.39 48.06 14.06
N ASP A 18 15.74 47.05 13.27
CA ASP A 18 17.06 46.87 12.66
C ASP A 18 18.26 46.82 13.65
N ALA A 19 18.03 46.72 14.97
CA ALA A 19 19.08 46.87 15.99
C ALA A 19 20.28 45.91 15.84
N PHE A 20 20.01 44.69 15.37
CA PHE A 20 21.01 43.65 15.09
C PHE A 20 20.98 43.21 13.63
N ALA A 21 20.43 44.02 12.72
CA ALA A 21 20.34 43.66 11.31
C ALA A 21 21.73 43.48 10.67
N TYR A 22 21.81 42.53 9.74
CA TYR A 22 22.96 42.18 8.92
C TYR A 22 24.23 41.89 9.73
N LEU A 23 24.09 41.09 10.79
CA LEU A 23 25.21 40.53 11.54
C LEU A 23 25.43 39.05 11.15
N PRO A 24 26.04 38.75 9.99
CA PRO A 24 26.10 37.39 9.44
C PRO A 24 26.94 36.42 10.26
N LYS A 25 27.74 36.93 11.21
CA LYS A 25 28.56 36.13 12.12
C LYS A 25 27.93 35.93 13.50
N LEU A 26 26.78 36.55 13.81
CA LEU A 26 26.11 36.36 15.10
C LEU A 26 25.61 34.93 15.17
N GLU A 27 26.08 34.12 16.12
CA GLU A 27 25.83 32.67 16.17
C GLU A 27 24.57 32.33 16.99
N SER A 28 24.31 33.10 18.04
CA SER A 28 23.12 32.99 18.89
C SER A 28 22.80 34.33 19.56
N PHE A 29 21.58 34.45 20.09
CA PHE A 29 21.17 35.58 20.93
C PHE A 29 20.37 35.11 22.13
N LYS A 30 20.81 35.51 23.33
CA LYS A 30 20.14 35.20 24.60
C LYS A 30 19.23 36.37 24.98
N PHE A 31 17.93 36.19 24.82
CA PHE A 31 16.94 37.22 25.09
C PHE A 31 16.74 37.38 26.60
N PRO A 32 16.81 38.62 27.15
CA PRO A 32 16.39 38.89 28.52
C PRO A 32 14.91 38.56 28.71
N LYS A 33 14.55 38.04 29.88
CA LYS A 33 13.15 37.67 30.18
C LYS A 33 12.16 38.82 30.05
N THR A 34 12.63 40.05 30.25
CA THR A 34 11.84 41.28 30.28
C THR A 34 11.47 41.80 28.90
N VAL A 35 12.05 41.27 27.82
CA VAL A 35 11.72 41.68 26.46
C VAL A 35 10.30 41.25 26.13
N THR A 36 9.43 42.22 25.86
CA THR A 36 8.03 42.00 25.45
C THR A 36 7.86 42.02 23.93
N THR A 37 8.72 42.76 23.21
CA THR A 37 8.61 42.94 21.76
C THR A 37 9.97 42.87 21.05
N ILE A 38 10.02 42.13 19.94
CA ILE A 38 11.09 42.20 18.95
C ILE A 38 10.56 42.95 17.74
N LYS A 39 11.05 44.17 17.49
CA LYS A 39 10.53 45.05 16.43
C LYS A 39 11.01 44.65 15.03
N THR A 40 10.58 45.44 14.05
CA THR A 40 10.76 45.18 12.64
C THR A 40 12.23 44.93 12.28
N ASN A 41 12.51 43.84 11.57
CA ASN A 41 13.83 43.47 11.08
C ASN A 41 14.95 43.39 12.14
N ALA A 42 14.63 43.30 13.43
CA ALA A 42 15.60 43.40 14.52
C ALA A 42 16.85 42.52 14.32
N PHE A 43 16.70 41.29 13.81
CA PHE A 43 17.78 40.34 13.53
C PHE A 43 17.92 40.01 12.04
N ARG A 44 17.33 40.80 11.14
CA ARG A 44 17.31 40.48 9.71
C ARG A 44 18.70 40.22 9.16
N GLY A 45 18.93 39.13 8.41
CA GLY A 45 20.22 38.83 7.78
C GLY A 45 21.28 38.28 8.72
N CYS A 46 20.93 37.91 9.95
CA CYS A 46 21.81 37.18 10.87
C CYS A 46 21.97 35.71 10.45
N LYS A 47 22.60 35.47 9.30
CA LYS A 47 22.74 34.13 8.69
C LYS A 47 23.48 33.10 9.55
N GLY A 48 24.35 33.55 10.45
CA GLY A 48 25.04 32.69 11.41
C GLY A 48 24.17 32.28 12.61
N MET A 49 23.02 32.93 12.81
CA MET A 49 22.23 32.79 14.04
C MET A 49 21.40 31.52 13.97
N THR A 50 21.95 30.43 14.50
CA THR A 50 21.33 29.10 14.44
C THR A 50 20.34 28.86 15.57
N THR A 51 20.44 29.64 16.66
CA THR A 51 19.56 29.57 17.83
C THR A 51 19.13 30.96 18.31
N ALA A 52 17.88 31.05 18.78
CA ALA A 52 17.34 32.16 19.55
C ALA A 52 16.94 31.60 20.92
N GLU A 53 17.57 32.08 21.99
CA GLU A 53 17.43 31.51 23.33
C GLU A 53 16.54 32.41 24.20
N PHE A 54 15.38 31.90 24.60
CA PHE A 54 14.46 32.56 25.51
C PHE A 54 14.40 31.79 26.83
N PRO A 55 14.33 32.47 27.99
CA PRO A 55 14.08 31.80 29.26
C PRO A 55 12.63 31.27 29.33
N ASP A 56 12.39 30.26 30.16
CA ASP A 56 11.06 29.63 30.32
C ASP A 56 9.99 30.61 30.84
N ASP A 57 10.40 31.70 31.48
CA ASP A 57 9.56 32.79 31.99
C ASP A 57 9.57 34.04 31.10
N ALA A 58 9.99 33.94 29.83
CA ALA A 58 10.03 35.08 28.91
C ALA A 58 8.67 35.80 28.78
N GLU A 59 8.71 37.13 28.87
CA GLU A 59 7.55 38.04 28.77
C GLU A 59 7.23 38.42 27.31
N ILE A 60 7.92 37.86 26.32
CA ILE A 60 7.72 38.22 24.90
C ILE A 60 6.30 37.89 24.43
N GLU A 61 5.66 38.90 23.84
CA GLU A 61 4.27 38.86 23.35
C GLU A 61 4.20 38.88 21.82
N ILE A 62 5.13 39.60 21.17
CA ILE A 62 5.10 39.84 19.71
C ILE A 62 6.45 39.55 19.08
N ILE A 63 6.43 38.73 18.03
CA ILE A 63 7.54 38.59 17.07
C ILE A 63 7.20 39.46 15.86
N GLY A 64 7.86 40.62 15.79
CA GLY A 64 7.54 41.66 14.81
C GLY A 64 7.93 41.32 13.37
N LYS A 65 7.44 42.17 12.46
CA LYS A 65 7.62 42.02 11.02
C LYS A 65 9.09 41.81 10.62
N GLY A 66 9.39 40.72 9.94
CA GLY A 66 10.76 40.44 9.49
C GLY A 66 11.79 40.26 10.61
N ALA A 67 11.37 40.12 11.88
CA ALA A 67 12.25 40.13 13.05
C ALA A 67 13.45 39.18 12.92
N PHE A 68 13.23 37.98 12.37
CA PHE A 68 14.26 36.95 12.11
C PHE A 68 14.43 36.65 10.62
N ALA A 69 14.06 37.56 9.72
CA ALA A 69 14.19 37.30 8.28
C ALA A 69 15.65 37.02 7.88
N ASP A 70 15.91 36.00 7.05
CA ASP A 70 17.25 35.62 6.57
C ASP A 70 18.22 35.25 7.73
N CYS A 71 17.68 34.67 8.81
CA CYS A 71 18.46 34.08 9.89
C CYS A 71 18.80 32.60 9.62
N GLY A 72 19.90 32.12 10.23
CA GLY A 72 20.36 30.73 10.13
C GLY A 72 19.61 29.72 11.02
N LEU A 73 18.43 30.08 11.54
CA LEU A 73 17.71 29.26 12.51
C LEU A 73 17.38 27.89 11.94
N THR A 74 17.67 26.84 12.70
CA THR A 74 17.38 25.45 12.27
C THR A 74 16.05 24.93 12.81
N LYS A 75 15.68 25.40 14.01
CA LYS A 75 14.40 25.14 14.69
C LYS A 75 14.00 26.37 15.49
N PHE A 76 12.70 26.55 15.72
CA PHE A 76 12.20 27.63 16.58
C PHE A 76 11.02 27.14 17.43
N THR A 77 11.12 27.31 18.75
CA THR A 77 10.00 27.09 19.66
C THR A 77 9.49 28.44 20.10
N VAL A 78 8.22 28.73 19.78
CA VAL A 78 7.58 29.99 20.12
C VAL A 78 7.42 30.08 21.64
N PRO A 79 7.95 31.13 22.30
CA PRO A 79 7.79 31.30 23.75
C PRO A 79 6.32 31.37 24.17
N LYS A 80 6.04 30.91 25.40
CA LYS A 80 4.67 30.65 25.89
C LYS A 80 3.74 31.87 25.90
N ASN A 81 4.27 33.08 25.95
CA ASN A 81 3.48 34.32 26.01
C ASN A 81 3.29 35.00 24.64
N VAL A 82 3.94 34.50 23.58
CA VAL A 82 3.81 35.09 22.25
C VAL A 82 2.39 34.85 21.73
N ASN A 83 1.64 35.94 21.57
CA ASN A 83 0.30 35.91 21.02
C ASN A 83 0.28 36.16 19.50
N GLU A 84 1.30 36.84 18.97
CA GLU A 84 1.35 37.29 17.58
C GLU A 84 2.71 37.06 16.89
N ILE A 85 2.67 36.45 15.71
CA ILE A 85 3.78 36.32 14.77
C ILE A 85 3.44 37.10 13.50
N GLU A 86 4.12 38.22 13.31
CA GLU A 86 3.81 39.16 12.25
C GLU A 86 4.35 38.72 10.88
N ARG A 87 4.00 39.52 9.87
CA ARG A 87 4.37 39.36 8.47
C ARG A 87 5.87 39.12 8.28
N GLU A 88 6.21 38.08 7.51
CA GLU A 88 7.59 37.76 7.12
C GLU A 88 8.56 37.57 8.30
N ALA A 89 8.07 37.34 9.53
CA ALA A 89 8.90 37.21 10.74
C ALA A 89 10.09 36.26 10.59
N PHE A 90 9.94 35.16 9.86
CA PHE A 90 10.99 34.17 9.56
C PHE A 90 11.28 34.05 8.07
N ASN A 91 10.97 35.08 7.28
CA ASN A 91 11.15 35.05 5.82
C ASN A 91 12.60 34.68 5.44
N LYS A 92 12.80 33.71 4.53
CA LYS A 92 14.13 33.20 4.11
C LYS A 92 14.98 32.60 5.24
N CYS A 93 14.38 32.08 6.30
CA CYS A 93 15.10 31.16 7.20
C CYS A 93 15.29 29.81 6.52
N GLU A 94 16.21 29.73 5.55
CA GLU A 94 16.38 28.58 4.64
C GLU A 94 16.86 27.30 5.35
N ALA A 95 17.39 27.41 6.57
CA ALA A 95 17.79 26.28 7.40
C ALA A 95 16.67 25.78 8.34
N LEU A 96 15.56 26.51 8.46
CA LEU A 96 14.50 26.22 9.42
C LEU A 96 13.72 24.98 9.00
N THR A 97 13.68 23.98 9.88
CA THR A 97 13.03 22.69 9.62
C THR A 97 11.77 22.50 10.46
N VAL A 98 11.72 23.06 11.66
CA VAL A 98 10.62 22.88 12.62
C VAL A 98 10.28 24.18 13.33
N VAL A 99 8.99 24.47 13.43
CA VAL A 99 8.44 25.53 14.28
C VAL A 99 7.40 24.92 15.22
N ASN A 100 7.52 25.19 16.53
CA ASN A 100 6.54 24.76 17.53
C ASN A 100 5.76 25.97 18.03
N ILE A 101 4.46 26.00 17.74
CA ILE A 101 3.51 27.04 18.11
C ILE A 101 2.90 26.73 19.49
N SER A 102 2.91 27.72 20.38
CA SER A 102 2.37 27.58 21.75
C SER A 102 0.84 27.60 21.77
N ASP A 103 0.23 27.36 22.94
CA ASP A 103 -1.21 27.48 23.16
C ASP A 103 -1.70 28.95 23.10
N LYS A 104 -0.83 29.93 23.36
CA LYS A 104 -1.18 31.37 23.35
C LYS A 104 -1.05 32.06 22.00
N THR A 105 -0.30 31.49 21.06
CA THR A 105 -0.13 32.08 19.72
C THR A 105 -1.41 31.92 18.91
N THR A 106 -2.15 33.01 18.79
CA THR A 106 -3.50 33.03 18.16
C THR A 106 -3.54 33.88 16.90
N LYS A 107 -2.46 34.59 16.58
CA LYS A 107 -2.31 35.35 15.34
C LYS A 107 -0.99 34.99 14.67
N ILE A 108 -1.08 34.32 13.53
CA ILE A 108 0.07 34.03 12.68
C ILE A 108 -0.22 34.62 11.31
N SER A 109 0.62 35.54 10.87
CA SER A 109 0.55 36.03 9.50
C SER A 109 0.74 34.86 8.52
N PRO A 110 -0.09 34.72 7.48
CA PRO A 110 0.10 33.69 6.45
C PRO A 110 1.47 33.74 5.77
N GLU A 111 2.09 34.92 5.72
CA GLU A 111 3.44 35.13 5.15
C GLU A 111 4.60 34.93 6.16
N ALA A 112 4.33 34.49 7.40
CA ALA A 112 5.35 34.43 8.47
C ALA A 112 6.57 33.57 8.11
N PHE A 113 6.37 32.48 7.37
CA PHE A 113 7.41 31.49 7.00
C PHE A 113 7.70 31.47 5.49
N LYS A 114 7.47 32.60 4.81
CA LYS A 114 7.76 32.76 3.39
C LYS A 114 9.21 32.37 3.06
N SER A 115 9.41 31.65 1.95
CA SER A 115 10.73 31.16 1.50
C SER A 115 11.51 30.28 2.51
N CYS A 116 10.86 29.69 3.52
CA CYS A 116 11.48 28.68 4.40
C CYS A 116 11.48 27.29 3.74
N PHE A 117 12.28 27.10 2.70
CA PHE A 117 12.20 25.91 1.82
C PHE A 117 12.51 24.56 2.48
N LYS A 118 13.11 24.54 3.67
CA LYS A 118 13.36 23.32 4.45
C LYS A 118 12.37 23.08 5.58
N LEU A 119 11.41 23.99 5.79
CA LEU A 119 10.43 23.86 6.87
C LEU A 119 9.55 22.67 6.55
N THR A 120 9.63 21.63 7.36
CA THR A 120 8.80 20.43 7.23
C THR A 120 7.63 20.49 8.20
N ASP A 121 7.82 20.98 9.42
CA ASP A 121 6.80 20.82 10.46
C ASP A 121 6.50 22.15 11.18
N ILE A 122 5.25 22.59 11.10
CA ILE A 122 4.66 23.61 11.97
C ILE A 122 3.77 22.87 12.97
N ASN A 123 4.32 22.54 14.12
CA ASN A 123 3.59 21.86 15.19
C ASN A 123 2.81 22.87 16.02
N VAL A 124 1.63 22.49 16.49
CA VAL A 124 0.76 23.35 17.30
C VAL A 124 0.41 22.62 18.60
N SER A 125 0.50 23.31 19.73
CA SER A 125 -0.01 22.80 21.01
C SER A 125 -1.46 22.32 20.87
N LYS A 126 -1.78 21.14 21.40
CA LYS A 126 -3.15 20.60 21.36
C LYS A 126 -4.15 21.49 22.13
N ASP A 127 -3.65 22.30 23.07
CA ASP A 127 -4.42 23.31 23.83
C ASP A 127 -4.64 24.64 23.08
N ASN A 128 -4.01 24.85 21.91
CA ASN A 128 -4.23 26.05 21.11
C ASN A 128 -5.70 26.13 20.66
N THR A 129 -6.33 27.29 20.78
CA THR A 129 -7.77 27.48 20.53
C THR A 129 -8.10 27.91 19.10
N VAL A 130 -7.10 28.34 18.31
CA VAL A 130 -7.30 28.90 16.96
C VAL A 130 -6.76 27.99 15.87
N TYR A 131 -5.61 27.36 16.12
CA TYR A 131 -4.89 26.54 15.16
C TYR A 131 -4.83 25.08 15.57
N SER A 132 -4.61 24.23 14.60
CA SER A 132 -4.21 22.83 14.79
C SER A 132 -3.08 22.49 13.83
N SER A 133 -2.47 21.31 14.01
CA SER A 133 -1.47 20.80 13.10
C SER A 133 -1.65 19.31 12.87
N VAL A 134 -1.45 18.89 11.62
CA VAL A 134 -1.53 17.51 11.16
C VAL A 134 -0.47 17.31 10.07
N ASP A 135 0.35 16.26 10.19
CA ASP A 135 1.54 15.99 9.33
C ASP A 135 2.43 17.24 9.13
N GLY A 136 2.49 18.12 10.13
CA GLY A 136 3.27 19.36 10.12
C GLY A 136 2.60 20.55 9.42
N TYR A 137 1.38 20.40 8.90
CA TYR A 137 0.63 21.49 8.25
C TYR A 137 -0.05 22.37 9.27
N LEU A 138 -0.01 23.69 9.11
CA LEU A 138 -0.78 24.60 9.95
C LEU A 138 -2.22 24.68 9.41
N LEU A 139 -3.19 24.37 10.27
CA LEU A 139 -4.61 24.31 9.95
C LEU A 139 -5.41 25.21 10.89
N SER A 140 -6.64 25.56 10.52
CA SER A 140 -7.64 26.03 11.49
C SER A 140 -7.91 24.98 12.56
N LYS A 141 -8.45 25.38 13.72
CA LYS A 141 -8.71 24.44 14.84
C LYS A 141 -9.61 23.26 14.44
N ASP A 142 -10.61 23.52 13.61
CA ASP A 142 -11.54 22.53 13.05
C ASP A 142 -10.94 21.66 11.93
N LYS A 143 -9.70 21.95 11.48
CA LYS A 143 -9.01 21.28 10.37
C LYS A 143 -9.69 21.42 9.00
N GLU A 144 -10.56 22.41 8.81
CA GLU A 144 -11.26 22.65 7.53
C GLU A 144 -10.49 23.61 6.60
N THR A 145 -9.58 24.42 7.13
CA THR A 145 -8.79 25.37 6.33
C THR A 145 -7.29 25.11 6.46
N LEU A 146 -6.61 24.91 5.33
CA LEU A 146 -5.15 24.94 5.26
C LEU A 146 -4.67 26.39 5.39
N LYS A 147 -3.96 26.70 6.48
CA LYS A 147 -3.45 28.04 6.76
C LYS A 147 -2.05 28.25 6.19
N ILE A 148 -1.13 27.33 6.45
CA ILE A 148 0.23 27.38 5.91
C ILE A 148 0.69 25.96 5.59
N PHE A 149 1.12 25.76 4.35
CA PHE A 149 1.87 24.60 3.91
C PHE A 149 3.37 24.82 4.15
N PRO A 150 4.03 23.98 4.95
CA PRO A 150 5.47 24.04 5.16
C PRO A 150 6.20 23.58 3.89
N ALA A 151 6.92 24.49 3.22
CA ALA A 151 7.47 24.27 1.88
C ALA A 151 8.36 23.02 1.75
N GLY A 152 9.09 22.64 2.79
CA GLY A 152 9.92 21.44 2.83
C GLY A 152 9.13 20.11 2.80
N LYS A 153 7.79 20.13 2.90
CA LYS A 153 6.94 18.96 2.65
C LYS A 153 6.62 18.73 1.17
N ALA A 154 6.95 19.67 0.28
CA ALA A 154 6.81 19.46 -1.15
C ALA A 154 7.64 18.24 -1.59
N ASN A 155 7.03 17.36 -2.39
CA ASN A 155 7.66 16.14 -2.85
C ASN A 155 7.42 15.95 -4.35
N ASP A 156 8.47 15.57 -5.08
CA ASP A 156 8.44 15.38 -6.53
C ASP A 156 7.52 14.22 -6.96
N ARG A 157 7.28 13.24 -6.08
CA ARG A 157 6.42 12.07 -6.33
C ARG A 157 4.94 12.38 -6.12
N PHE A 158 4.59 13.06 -5.03
CA PHE A 158 3.22 13.54 -4.76
C PHE A 158 3.19 14.45 -3.52
N THR A 159 2.39 15.51 -3.55
CA THR A 159 2.09 16.36 -2.39
C THR A 159 0.60 16.24 -2.05
N LEU A 160 0.29 15.40 -1.05
CA LEU A 160 -1.08 15.20 -0.55
C LEU A 160 -1.44 16.23 0.52
N LEU A 161 -2.70 16.66 0.53
CA LEU A 161 -3.27 17.53 1.57
C LEU A 161 -4.27 16.75 2.42
N PRO A 162 -4.58 17.19 3.66
CA PRO A 162 -5.52 16.49 4.51
C PRO A 162 -6.92 16.44 3.88
N PRO A 163 -7.59 15.28 3.82
CA PRO A 163 -8.89 15.15 3.15
C PRO A 163 -10.04 15.87 3.88
N SER A 164 -9.82 16.33 5.12
CA SER A 164 -10.79 17.12 5.87
C SER A 164 -10.92 18.58 5.41
N ILE A 165 -9.96 19.11 4.64
CA ILE A 165 -9.98 20.53 4.30
C ILE A 165 -11.05 20.82 3.23
N THR A 166 -11.78 21.91 3.43
CA THR A 166 -12.75 22.47 2.47
C THR A 166 -12.20 23.73 1.80
N THR A 167 -11.23 24.39 2.44
CA THR A 167 -10.64 25.66 1.97
C THR A 167 -9.11 25.60 1.97
N ILE A 168 -8.51 26.03 0.85
CA ILE A 168 -7.09 26.38 0.80
C ILE A 168 -6.99 27.87 1.07
N GLY A 169 -6.50 28.20 2.27
CA GLY A 169 -6.52 29.55 2.81
C GLY A 169 -5.58 30.53 2.11
N GLU A 170 -5.73 31.81 2.44
CA GLU A 170 -4.89 32.87 1.90
C GLU A 170 -3.41 32.56 2.10
N TYR A 171 -2.61 32.70 1.03
CA TYR A 171 -1.16 32.48 1.03
C TYR A 171 -0.68 31.09 1.50
N ALA A 172 -1.56 30.07 1.53
CA ALA A 172 -1.22 28.76 2.09
C ALA A 172 0.08 28.15 1.55
N PHE A 173 0.36 28.29 0.25
CA PHE A 173 1.61 27.84 -0.41
C PHE A 173 2.47 29.01 -0.89
N TYR A 174 2.27 30.22 -0.38
CA TYR A 174 2.89 31.41 -0.96
C TYR A 174 4.42 31.32 -1.04
N ASP A 175 4.94 31.58 -2.25
CA ASP A 175 6.36 31.48 -2.60
C ASP A 175 6.97 30.09 -2.38
N CYS A 176 6.16 29.02 -2.40
CA CYS A 176 6.63 27.64 -2.30
C CYS A 176 7.28 27.19 -3.62
N LYS A 177 8.47 27.71 -3.92
CA LYS A 177 9.22 27.42 -5.15
C LYS A 177 9.70 25.98 -5.27
N VAL A 178 9.62 25.18 -4.22
CA VAL A 178 9.96 23.74 -4.27
C VAL A 178 8.78 22.86 -4.66
N LEU A 179 7.55 23.40 -4.65
CA LEU A 179 6.34 22.67 -5.03
C LEU A 179 6.30 22.42 -6.55
N LYS A 180 6.26 21.15 -6.97
CA LYS A 180 6.10 20.76 -8.39
C LYS A 180 4.71 20.22 -8.70
N ASN A 181 4.12 19.49 -7.76
CA ASN A 181 2.79 18.91 -7.88
C ASN A 181 2.01 19.11 -6.58
N VAL A 182 0.68 19.13 -6.65
CA VAL A 182 -0.20 19.09 -5.48
C VAL A 182 -1.52 18.38 -5.81
N VAL A 183 -2.01 17.59 -4.86
CA VAL A 183 -3.31 16.90 -4.95
C VAL A 183 -4.33 17.63 -4.08
N ILE A 184 -5.37 18.16 -4.72
CA ILE A 184 -6.48 18.86 -4.08
C ILE A 184 -7.53 17.81 -3.67
N PRO A 185 -7.82 17.63 -2.36
CA PRO A 185 -8.67 16.54 -1.88
C PRO A 185 -10.15 16.75 -2.17
N ASN A 186 -10.94 15.71 -1.90
CA ASN A 186 -12.32 15.56 -2.36
C ASN A 186 -13.29 16.65 -1.85
N LEU A 187 -13.08 17.18 -0.64
CA LEU A 187 -13.96 18.15 0.00
C LEU A 187 -13.66 19.63 -0.29
N VAL A 188 -12.58 19.93 -1.04
CA VAL A 188 -12.21 21.34 -1.31
C VAL A 188 -13.25 22.01 -2.21
N THR A 189 -13.71 23.18 -1.80
CA THR A 189 -14.70 24.01 -2.52
C THR A 189 -14.28 25.47 -2.65
N LYS A 190 -13.15 25.87 -2.05
CA LYS A 190 -12.65 27.26 -2.06
C LYS A 190 -11.13 27.33 -2.08
N ILE A 191 -10.58 28.24 -2.90
CA ILE A 191 -9.15 28.55 -2.99
C ILE A 191 -8.98 30.07 -2.87
N GLU A 192 -8.36 30.53 -1.80
CA GLU A 192 -8.34 31.95 -1.44
C GLU A 192 -7.18 32.73 -2.09
N LYS A 193 -7.09 34.01 -1.73
CA LYS A 193 -6.11 34.98 -2.22
C LYS A 193 -4.68 34.45 -2.13
N ARG A 194 -3.97 34.47 -3.28
CA ARG A 194 -2.57 34.04 -3.41
C ARG A 194 -2.25 32.67 -2.79
N ALA A 195 -3.23 31.77 -2.69
CA ALA A 195 -3.04 30.43 -2.13
C ALA A 195 -1.83 29.70 -2.74
N PHE A 196 -1.61 29.83 -4.06
CA PHE A 196 -0.47 29.30 -4.81
C PHE A 196 0.38 30.41 -5.44
N GLY A 197 0.34 31.62 -4.87
CA GLY A 197 1.11 32.75 -5.38
C GLY A 197 2.61 32.48 -5.34
N LEU A 198 3.34 32.81 -6.40
CA LEU A 198 4.78 32.66 -6.54
C LEU A 198 5.31 31.20 -6.49
N CYS A 199 4.44 30.19 -6.64
CA CYS A 199 4.82 28.79 -6.76
C CYS A 199 5.42 28.46 -8.15
N THR A 200 6.48 29.15 -8.55
CA THR A 200 7.01 29.16 -9.93
C THR A 200 7.43 27.81 -10.53
N ASN A 201 7.61 26.76 -9.72
CA ASN A 201 7.93 25.40 -10.20
C ASN A 201 6.72 24.45 -10.21
N LEU A 202 5.54 24.91 -9.77
CA LEU A 202 4.31 24.13 -9.81
C LEU A 202 3.94 23.90 -11.28
N ASN A 203 3.87 22.63 -11.66
CA ASN A 203 3.58 22.23 -13.04
C ASN A 203 2.44 21.22 -13.14
N LEU A 204 1.97 20.67 -12.01
CA LEU A 204 0.83 19.75 -11.99
C LEU A 204 -0.08 20.00 -10.80
N ILE A 205 -1.40 20.06 -11.05
CA ILE A 205 -2.42 20.01 -10.00
C ILE A 205 -3.37 18.85 -10.31
N THR A 206 -3.58 17.97 -9.34
CA THR A 206 -4.58 16.90 -9.46
C THR A 206 -5.78 17.22 -8.59
N PHE A 207 -6.94 17.39 -9.19
CA PHE A 207 -8.20 17.63 -8.48
C PHE A 207 -8.93 16.30 -8.26
N LEU A 208 -8.95 15.83 -7.00
CA LEU A 208 -9.74 14.68 -6.56
C LEU A 208 -11.13 15.07 -6.04
N CYS A 209 -11.48 16.35 -6.15
CA CYS A 209 -12.74 16.95 -5.69
C CYS A 209 -13.98 16.14 -6.11
N ASP A 210 -14.94 16.00 -5.20
CA ASP A 210 -16.23 15.33 -5.49
C ASP A 210 -17.11 16.16 -6.44
N LYS A 211 -16.83 17.46 -6.55
CA LYS A 211 -17.47 18.42 -7.45
C LYS A 211 -16.42 19.40 -7.98
N VAL A 212 -16.70 20.00 -9.13
CA VAL A 212 -15.89 21.11 -9.64
C VAL A 212 -15.92 22.28 -8.65
N ILE A 213 -14.76 22.85 -8.33
CA ILE A 213 -14.70 24.07 -7.52
C ILE A 213 -15.24 25.21 -8.39
N ASP A 214 -16.29 25.88 -7.93
CA ASP A 214 -16.84 27.04 -8.65
C ASP A 214 -15.74 28.11 -8.81
N PRO A 215 -15.42 28.58 -10.03
CA PRO A 215 -14.47 29.67 -10.22
C PRO A 215 -14.77 30.95 -9.43
N ALA A 216 -16.01 31.18 -9.00
CA ALA A 216 -16.36 32.28 -8.10
C ALA A 216 -15.76 32.12 -6.69
N ASN A 217 -15.44 30.88 -6.29
CA ASN A 217 -14.78 30.55 -5.02
C ASN A 217 -13.25 30.45 -5.17
N ILE A 218 -12.70 30.80 -6.33
CA ILE A 218 -11.27 30.92 -6.57
C ILE A 218 -10.95 32.39 -6.75
N ASN A 219 -10.03 32.93 -5.95
CA ASN A 219 -9.77 34.36 -6.01
C ASN A 219 -9.12 34.76 -7.35
N GLN A 220 -9.78 35.66 -8.07
CA GLN A 220 -9.36 36.15 -9.40
C GLN A 220 -9.11 37.67 -9.41
N ALA A 221 -9.24 38.33 -8.26
CA ALA A 221 -9.01 39.77 -8.15
C ALA A 221 -7.56 40.13 -8.54
N THR A 222 -7.41 41.25 -9.26
CA THR A 222 -6.11 41.74 -9.72
C THR A 222 -5.15 41.92 -8.55
N ASN A 223 -3.90 41.46 -8.70
CA ASN A 223 -2.86 41.38 -7.67
C ASN A 223 -3.15 40.41 -6.52
N GLU A 224 -4.26 39.69 -6.53
CA GLU A 224 -4.64 38.82 -5.41
C GLU A 224 -4.95 37.41 -5.88
N MET A 225 -4.78 37.11 -7.17
CA MET A 225 -5.18 35.84 -7.78
C MET A 225 -4.63 34.65 -6.97
N SER A 226 -5.42 33.58 -6.86
CA SER A 226 -4.96 32.36 -6.19
C SER A 226 -3.70 31.79 -6.85
N PHE A 227 -3.59 31.91 -8.18
CA PHE A 227 -2.45 31.52 -9.00
C PHE A 227 -1.77 32.78 -9.57
N ASP A 228 -1.07 33.51 -8.71
CA ASP A 228 -0.39 34.77 -9.02
C ASP A 228 1.12 34.54 -9.19
N ASP A 229 1.74 35.07 -10.25
CA ASP A 229 3.17 34.97 -10.54
C ASP A 229 3.98 36.20 -10.03
N GLY A 230 3.32 37.14 -9.37
CA GLY A 230 3.89 38.41 -8.93
C GLY A 230 3.99 39.46 -10.04
N THR A 231 3.56 39.16 -11.26
CA THR A 231 3.58 40.11 -12.37
C THR A 231 2.16 40.41 -12.86
N GLN A 232 1.87 41.68 -13.13
CA GLN A 232 0.57 42.07 -13.68
C GLN A 232 0.48 41.80 -15.19
N THR A 233 1.00 40.67 -15.68
CA THR A 233 0.90 40.30 -17.10
C THR A 233 -0.33 39.44 -17.35
N ASN A 234 -1.54 40.03 -17.24
CA ASN A 234 -2.82 39.41 -17.61
C ASN A 234 -2.98 37.92 -17.21
N GLY A 235 -2.37 37.50 -16.09
CA GLY A 235 -2.49 36.15 -15.52
C GLY A 235 -1.97 34.99 -16.37
N LYS A 236 -0.99 35.14 -17.27
CA LYS A 236 -0.51 34.00 -18.07
C LYS A 236 0.64 33.19 -17.44
N SER A 237 1.54 33.78 -16.65
CA SER A 237 2.79 33.07 -16.30
C SER A 237 2.64 31.82 -15.43
N MET A 238 1.71 31.76 -14.48
CA MET A 238 1.52 30.54 -13.66
C MET A 238 0.71 29.48 -14.40
N PHE A 239 -0.34 29.89 -15.11
CA PHE A 239 -1.24 28.98 -15.82
C PHE A 239 -0.56 28.28 -17.00
N ASP A 240 0.37 28.97 -17.69
CA ASP A 240 1.11 28.45 -18.85
C ASP A 240 1.98 27.21 -18.52
N ASN A 241 2.29 27.00 -17.24
CA ASN A 241 3.19 25.93 -16.80
C ASN A 241 2.48 24.77 -16.10
N ILE A 242 1.22 24.95 -15.72
CA ILE A 242 0.47 23.98 -14.91
C ILE A 242 -0.47 23.16 -15.78
N THR A 243 -0.25 21.86 -15.81
CA THR A 243 -1.23 20.87 -16.26
C THR A 243 -2.19 20.57 -15.12
N ILE A 244 -3.48 20.39 -15.42
CA ILE A 244 -4.46 19.95 -14.42
C ILE A 244 -4.99 18.56 -14.76
N HIS A 245 -5.05 17.68 -13.77
CA HIS A 245 -5.67 16.37 -13.87
C HIS A 245 -6.97 16.33 -13.08
N VAL A 246 -8.02 15.77 -13.66
CA VAL A 246 -9.34 15.67 -13.04
C VAL A 246 -9.90 14.26 -13.19
N ARG A 247 -10.87 13.89 -12.35
CA ARG A 247 -11.61 12.63 -12.53
C ARG A 247 -12.43 12.69 -13.82
N LYS A 248 -12.42 11.62 -14.63
CA LYS A 248 -13.11 11.59 -15.94
C LYS A 248 -14.60 11.88 -15.84
N GLU A 249 -15.26 11.51 -14.75
CA GLU A 249 -16.68 11.82 -14.54
C GLU A 249 -16.96 13.32 -14.35
N LEU A 250 -15.96 14.13 -14.01
CA LEU A 250 -16.07 15.59 -13.88
C LEU A 250 -15.39 16.34 -15.04
N TYR A 251 -14.78 15.63 -16.00
CA TYR A 251 -13.98 16.22 -17.06
C TYR A 251 -14.75 17.26 -17.89
N ASP A 252 -15.97 16.91 -18.33
CA ASP A 252 -16.81 17.81 -19.11
C ASP A 252 -17.23 19.05 -18.31
N GLU A 253 -17.49 18.90 -17.01
CA GLU A 253 -17.84 20.02 -16.14
C GLU A 253 -16.65 20.97 -15.96
N TYR A 254 -15.43 20.45 -15.74
CA TYR A 254 -14.22 21.28 -15.71
C TYR A 254 -13.96 22.01 -17.03
N ASN A 255 -14.08 21.32 -18.16
CA ASN A 255 -13.89 21.91 -19.50
C ASN A 255 -14.91 23.02 -19.82
N SER A 256 -16.12 22.93 -19.27
CA SER A 256 -17.16 23.95 -19.49
C SER A 256 -16.88 25.30 -18.82
N LYS A 257 -15.88 25.37 -17.92
CA LYS A 257 -15.56 26.55 -17.11
C LYS A 257 -14.33 27.26 -17.68
N ASP A 258 -14.51 28.48 -18.19
CA ASP A 258 -13.45 29.31 -18.76
C ASP A 258 -12.21 29.48 -17.86
N PHE A 259 -12.38 29.48 -16.55
CA PHE A 259 -11.27 29.56 -15.60
C PHE A 259 -10.25 28.44 -15.77
N TYR A 260 -10.70 27.19 -15.89
CA TYR A 260 -9.80 26.03 -15.97
C TYR A 260 -9.13 25.90 -17.33
N ASN A 261 -9.73 26.46 -18.38
CA ASN A 261 -9.15 26.52 -19.72
C ASN A 261 -7.98 27.53 -19.84
N LYS A 262 -7.69 28.31 -18.78
CA LYS A 262 -6.52 29.19 -18.72
C LYS A 262 -5.21 28.42 -18.50
N PHE A 263 -5.27 27.28 -17.80
CA PHE A 263 -4.12 26.38 -17.57
C PHE A 263 -3.58 25.83 -18.90
N LYS A 264 -2.38 25.23 -18.92
CA LYS A 264 -1.53 24.86 -20.08
C LYS A 264 -2.23 24.08 -21.24
N GLY A 265 -3.20 24.70 -21.90
CA GLY A 265 -3.92 24.27 -23.10
C GLY A 265 -4.75 23.00 -23.00
N VAL A 266 -4.58 22.14 -21.99
CA VAL A 266 -5.27 20.85 -21.88
C VAL A 266 -5.53 20.48 -20.41
N ILE A 267 -6.80 20.25 -20.09
CA ILE A 267 -7.22 19.49 -18.91
C ILE A 267 -7.02 18.01 -19.24
N GLU A 268 -6.31 17.24 -18.43
CA GLU A 268 -6.25 15.80 -18.60
C GLU A 268 -7.20 15.10 -17.62
N GLN A 269 -7.77 14.00 -18.04
CA GLN A 269 -8.64 13.17 -17.19
C GLN A 269 -7.91 11.92 -16.72
N SER A 270 -8.43 11.33 -15.64
CA SER A 270 -8.10 9.94 -15.27
C SER A 270 -8.33 8.98 -16.44
N PHE A 271 -7.59 7.87 -16.47
CA PHE A 271 -7.59 6.90 -17.57
C PHE A 271 -7.82 5.49 -17.04
N ASP A 272 -8.37 4.61 -17.88
CA ASP A 272 -8.55 3.19 -17.54
C ASP A 272 -7.38 2.35 -18.05
N VAL A 273 -6.95 1.38 -17.25
CA VAL A 273 -6.08 0.28 -17.67
C VAL A 273 -6.75 -1.01 -17.19
N GLY A 274 -7.22 -1.83 -18.12
CA GLY A 274 -8.01 -3.02 -17.77
C GLY A 274 -9.30 -2.63 -17.07
N THR A 275 -9.48 -3.08 -15.82
CA THR A 275 -10.67 -2.83 -15.00
C THR A 275 -10.50 -1.67 -14.01
N GLU A 276 -9.33 -1.04 -13.97
CA GLU A 276 -8.94 -0.05 -12.98
C GLU A 276 -8.87 1.35 -13.61
N GLU A 277 -9.28 2.35 -12.84
CA GLU A 277 -9.08 3.75 -13.17
C GLU A 277 -7.92 4.34 -12.37
N TYR A 278 -7.05 5.06 -13.07
CA TYR A 278 -5.89 5.73 -12.51
C TYR A 278 -5.89 7.22 -12.84
N ILE A 279 -5.36 8.04 -11.94
CA ILE A 279 -5.10 9.46 -12.18
C ILE A 279 -3.65 9.78 -11.83
N PRO A 280 -2.88 10.46 -12.70
CA PRO A 280 -1.52 10.85 -12.32
C PRO A 280 -1.55 11.95 -11.26
N VAL A 281 -0.74 11.79 -10.23
CA VAL A 281 -0.53 12.78 -9.15
C VAL A 281 0.83 13.48 -9.25
N SER A 282 1.69 13.00 -10.15
CA SER A 282 2.94 13.61 -10.56
C SER A 282 3.35 13.11 -11.95
N GLU A 283 4.55 13.48 -12.39
CA GLU A 283 5.14 12.97 -13.61
C GLU A 283 5.40 11.46 -13.59
N THR A 284 5.50 10.82 -12.42
CA THR A 284 5.93 9.42 -12.29
C THR A 284 4.98 8.53 -11.50
N VAL A 285 3.98 9.11 -10.82
CA VAL A 285 3.09 8.38 -9.91
C VAL A 285 1.63 8.56 -10.28
N VAL A 286 0.86 7.47 -10.17
CA VAL A 286 -0.60 7.48 -10.25
C VAL A 286 -1.25 7.02 -8.95
N ASP A 287 -2.47 7.51 -8.75
CA ASP A 287 -3.44 7.04 -7.75
C ASP A 287 -4.50 6.15 -8.41
N MET A 288 -4.76 4.98 -7.84
CA MET A 288 -5.83 4.09 -8.29
C MET A 288 -7.16 4.54 -7.67
N LEU A 289 -8.04 5.10 -8.49
CA LEU A 289 -9.29 5.70 -8.04
C LEU A 289 -10.43 4.71 -7.85
N LYS A 290 -10.52 3.67 -8.70
CA LYS A 290 -11.53 2.62 -8.58
C LYS A 290 -11.14 1.36 -9.34
N THR A 291 -11.71 0.22 -8.96
CA THR A 291 -11.65 -1.03 -9.73
C THR A 291 -13.06 -1.57 -10.04
N LYS A 292 -13.20 -2.15 -11.23
CA LYS A 292 -14.35 -2.95 -11.66
C LYS A 292 -13.99 -4.43 -11.81
N SER A 293 -12.86 -4.85 -11.24
CA SER A 293 -12.39 -6.22 -11.36
C SER A 293 -13.44 -7.20 -10.87
N THR A 294 -13.47 -8.35 -11.54
CA THR A 294 -14.26 -9.52 -11.15
C THR A 294 -13.38 -10.66 -10.68
N ASP A 295 -12.09 -10.41 -10.53
CA ASP A 295 -11.11 -11.41 -10.12
C ASP A 295 -11.30 -11.77 -8.66
N HIS A 296 -11.32 -13.06 -8.33
CA HIS A 296 -11.45 -13.48 -6.93
C HIS A 296 -10.32 -12.88 -6.08
N THR A 297 -9.09 -12.98 -6.57
CA THR A 297 -7.91 -12.34 -5.98
C THR A 297 -7.44 -11.21 -6.87
N PHE A 298 -7.78 -9.98 -6.52
CA PHE A 298 -7.29 -8.79 -7.20
C PHE A 298 -5.83 -8.52 -6.81
N VAL A 299 -4.94 -8.44 -7.80
CA VAL A 299 -3.52 -8.16 -7.57
C VAL A 299 -3.21 -6.75 -8.06
N LEU A 300 -2.88 -5.85 -7.14
CA LEU A 300 -2.56 -4.48 -7.49
C LEU A 300 -1.25 -4.45 -8.31
N PRO A 301 -1.24 -3.87 -9.52
CA PRO A 301 -0.01 -3.71 -10.28
C PRO A 301 0.89 -2.65 -9.61
N THR A 302 2.21 -2.82 -9.71
CA THR A 302 3.19 -1.83 -9.22
C THR A 302 3.43 -0.70 -10.22
N SER A 303 3.08 -0.91 -11.49
CA SER A 303 3.14 0.10 -12.54
C SER A 303 2.08 -0.12 -13.61
N VAL A 304 1.70 0.95 -14.30
CA VAL A 304 0.73 0.92 -15.41
C VAL A 304 1.23 1.77 -16.57
N LYS A 305 1.00 1.29 -17.80
CA LYS A 305 1.26 2.06 -19.02
C LYS A 305 0.00 2.82 -19.41
N HIS A 306 0.14 4.13 -19.63
CA HIS A 306 -0.97 4.95 -20.11
C HIS A 306 -1.45 4.42 -21.47
N PRO A 307 -2.76 4.30 -21.71
CA PRO A 307 -3.29 3.60 -22.89
C PRO A 307 -2.96 4.30 -24.22
N THR A 308 -2.82 5.63 -24.20
CA THR A 308 -2.60 6.44 -25.41
C THR A 308 -1.28 7.23 -25.40
N LYS A 309 -0.50 7.15 -24.32
CA LYS A 309 0.77 7.86 -24.17
C LYS A 309 1.84 6.81 -23.92
N ASP A 310 3.03 6.97 -24.50
CA ASP A 310 4.16 6.07 -24.23
C ASP A 310 4.80 6.38 -22.87
N LYS A 311 3.98 6.38 -21.82
CA LYS A 311 4.34 6.77 -20.46
C LYS A 311 3.93 5.67 -19.49
N ILE A 312 4.87 5.29 -18.64
CA ILE A 312 4.67 4.32 -17.57
C ILE A 312 4.67 5.08 -16.25
N TYR A 313 3.69 4.78 -15.42
CA TYR A 313 3.55 5.34 -14.08
C TYR A 313 3.72 4.24 -13.03
N ASN A 314 4.32 4.60 -11.90
CA ASN A 314 4.29 3.78 -10.70
C ASN A 314 2.94 3.93 -10.02
N VAL A 315 2.37 2.83 -9.54
CA VAL A 315 1.16 2.84 -8.72
C VAL A 315 1.60 2.85 -7.27
N ASN A 316 1.51 4.02 -6.63
CA ASN A 316 1.95 4.19 -5.23
C ASN A 316 0.81 4.59 -4.30
N LEU A 317 -0.36 4.95 -4.85
CA LEU A 317 -1.53 5.39 -4.08
C LEU A 317 -2.73 4.49 -4.41
N ILE A 318 -3.46 4.12 -3.37
CA ILE A 318 -4.80 3.53 -3.45
C ILE A 318 -5.76 4.60 -2.95
N GLY A 319 -6.61 5.11 -3.83
CA GLY A 319 -7.42 6.29 -3.56
C GLY A 319 -8.53 6.04 -2.54
N ASP A 320 -9.11 7.13 -2.05
CA ASP A 320 -10.29 7.07 -1.19
C ASP A 320 -11.40 6.29 -1.91
N TYR A 321 -12.05 5.38 -1.20
CA TYR A 321 -13.17 4.58 -1.71
C TYR A 321 -12.85 3.69 -2.93
N ALA A 322 -11.58 3.35 -3.18
CA ALA A 322 -11.15 2.63 -4.39
C ALA A 322 -11.92 1.32 -4.68
N PHE A 323 -12.34 0.58 -3.64
CA PHE A 323 -13.10 -0.66 -3.78
C PHE A 323 -14.60 -0.51 -3.53
N GLN A 324 -15.11 0.71 -3.31
CA GLN A 324 -16.53 0.94 -2.99
C GLN A 324 -17.48 0.31 -4.01
N LYS A 325 -17.12 0.37 -5.30
CA LYS A 325 -17.98 -0.10 -6.40
C LYS A 325 -17.55 -1.46 -6.97
N THR A 326 -16.67 -2.17 -6.26
CA THR A 326 -16.18 -3.49 -6.66
C THR A 326 -17.28 -4.55 -6.52
N THR A 327 -17.24 -5.58 -7.36
CA THR A 327 -18.20 -6.69 -7.32
C THR A 327 -17.99 -7.58 -6.09
N ASP A 328 -19.00 -8.38 -5.74
CA ASP A 328 -18.93 -9.37 -4.67
C ASP A 328 -18.00 -10.57 -4.98
N LYS A 329 -17.51 -10.65 -6.23
CA LYS A 329 -16.55 -11.65 -6.68
C LYS A 329 -15.16 -11.42 -6.14
N VAL A 330 -14.75 -10.15 -5.94
CA VAL A 330 -13.43 -9.84 -5.37
C VAL A 330 -13.46 -10.13 -3.88
N LYS A 331 -12.75 -11.17 -3.48
CA LYS A 331 -12.65 -11.63 -2.08
C LYS A 331 -11.30 -11.32 -1.46
N GLU A 332 -10.26 -11.32 -2.26
CA GLU A 332 -8.89 -11.10 -1.83
C GLU A 332 -8.28 -9.93 -2.59
N VAL A 333 -7.47 -9.13 -1.90
CA VAL A 333 -6.67 -8.07 -2.52
C VAL A 333 -5.21 -8.25 -2.12
N VAL A 334 -4.32 -8.34 -3.10
CA VAL A 334 -2.87 -8.39 -2.87
C VAL A 334 -2.27 -7.04 -3.21
N VAL A 335 -1.79 -6.37 -2.15
CA VAL A 335 -1.08 -5.10 -2.22
C VAL A 335 0.41 -5.41 -2.25
N LYS A 336 1.01 -5.17 -3.43
CA LYS A 336 2.45 -5.31 -3.65
C LYS A 336 3.23 -4.20 -2.92
N LYS A 337 4.55 -4.20 -3.12
CA LYS A 337 5.46 -3.19 -2.58
C LYS A 337 5.19 -1.79 -3.13
N ASP A 338 5.84 -0.80 -2.53
CA ASP A 338 5.87 0.60 -2.97
C ASP A 338 4.56 1.39 -2.78
N ILE A 339 3.54 0.84 -2.11
CA ILE A 339 2.37 1.64 -1.74
C ILE A 339 2.73 2.58 -0.60
N GLU A 340 2.61 3.88 -0.88
CA GLU A 340 3.00 4.96 0.04
C GLU A 340 1.77 5.64 0.67
N TYR A 341 0.56 5.42 0.13
CA TYR A 341 -0.70 5.95 0.67
C TYR A 341 -1.92 5.08 0.32
N ILE A 342 -2.83 4.97 1.29
CA ILE A 342 -4.09 4.23 1.25
C ILE A 342 -5.16 5.17 1.79
N GLY A 343 -6.09 5.52 0.91
CA GLY A 343 -7.15 6.47 1.14
C GLY A 343 -8.23 6.00 2.11
N ALA A 344 -9.03 6.95 2.58
CA ALA A 344 -10.14 6.69 3.48
C ALA A 344 -11.10 5.66 2.86
N LYS A 345 -11.51 4.68 3.67
CA LYS A 345 -12.43 3.61 3.22
C LYS A 345 -11.99 2.85 1.97
N ALA A 346 -10.71 2.85 1.63
CA ALA A 346 -10.21 2.26 0.38
C ALA A 346 -10.75 0.85 0.10
N PHE A 347 -10.78 -0.04 1.11
CA PHE A 347 -11.20 -1.44 0.96
C PHE A 347 -12.62 -1.74 1.45
N VAL A 348 -13.46 -0.72 1.64
CA VAL A 348 -14.85 -0.88 2.13
C VAL A 348 -15.83 -0.82 0.96
N THR A 349 -16.47 -1.95 0.63
CA THR A 349 -17.42 -2.02 -0.50
C THR A 349 -18.84 -1.58 -0.16
N ASN A 350 -19.25 -1.65 1.12
CA ASN A 350 -20.49 -1.06 1.61
C ASN A 350 -20.20 -0.08 2.74
N ILE A 351 -20.09 1.21 2.36
CA ILE A 351 -19.78 2.31 3.29
C ILE A 351 -20.88 2.48 4.34
N LYS A 352 -22.15 2.38 3.94
CA LYS A 352 -23.29 2.65 4.82
C LYS A 352 -23.29 1.74 6.05
N ASP A 353 -22.94 0.47 5.85
CA ASP A 353 -22.93 -0.53 6.91
C ASP A 353 -21.51 -0.85 7.44
N ASN A 354 -20.49 -0.14 6.94
CA ASN A 354 -19.07 -0.41 7.21
C ASN A 354 -18.69 -1.90 7.02
N LYS A 355 -19.15 -2.51 5.93
CA LYS A 355 -18.89 -3.89 5.55
C LYS A 355 -18.12 -3.96 4.25
N SER A 356 -17.43 -5.07 4.04
CA SER A 356 -16.75 -5.33 2.78
C SER A 356 -17.02 -6.74 2.26
N THR A 357 -17.16 -6.85 0.95
CA THR A 357 -17.11 -8.12 0.20
C THR A 357 -15.67 -8.59 0.02
N VAL A 358 -14.69 -7.68 0.18
CA VAL A 358 -13.27 -8.03 0.31
C VAL A 358 -13.05 -8.61 1.70
N GLU A 359 -12.83 -9.92 1.72
CA GLU A 359 -12.67 -10.72 2.93
C GLU A 359 -11.24 -10.64 3.46
N SER A 360 -10.24 -10.51 2.58
CA SER A 360 -8.82 -10.47 2.96
C SER A 360 -8.01 -9.48 2.13
N VAL A 361 -7.11 -8.74 2.79
CA VAL A 361 -6.11 -7.89 2.14
C VAL A 361 -4.72 -8.35 2.58
N PHE A 362 -3.83 -8.60 1.63
CA PHE A 362 -2.47 -9.06 1.84
C PHE A 362 -1.50 -7.93 1.51
N PHE A 363 -0.71 -7.47 2.48
CA PHE A 363 0.35 -6.50 2.26
C PHE A 363 1.71 -7.19 2.20
N LEU A 364 2.37 -7.05 1.05
CA LEU A 364 3.70 -7.65 0.81
C LEU A 364 4.85 -6.73 1.22
N GLU A 365 4.57 -5.48 1.61
CA GLU A 365 5.57 -4.55 2.12
C GLU A 365 6.04 -4.97 3.52
N SER A 366 7.34 -4.90 3.77
CA SER A 366 7.96 -5.27 5.05
C SER A 366 8.19 -4.07 5.97
N GLU A 367 8.23 -2.85 5.41
CA GLU A 367 8.47 -1.60 6.14
C GLU A 367 7.27 -0.64 6.07
N PRO A 368 6.20 -0.90 6.85
CA PRO A 368 5.07 0.00 6.90
C PRO A 368 5.41 1.34 7.55
N THR A 369 4.69 2.40 7.17
CA THR A 369 4.83 3.71 7.81
C THR A 369 3.48 4.25 8.26
N LYS A 370 3.50 5.16 9.26
CA LYS A 370 2.32 5.93 9.69
C LYS A 370 1.72 6.77 8.55
N ARG A 371 2.50 7.08 7.50
CA ARG A 371 2.04 7.87 6.36
C ARG A 371 1.27 7.06 5.32
N MET A 372 1.33 5.74 5.38
CA MET A 372 0.62 4.86 4.45
C MET A 372 -0.89 4.91 4.60
N LEU A 373 -1.44 5.16 5.80
CA LEU A 373 -2.89 5.26 5.97
C LEU A 373 -3.31 6.71 6.06
N SER A 374 -4.38 7.07 5.33
CA SER A 374 -5.00 8.39 5.43
C SER A 374 -5.37 8.76 6.87
N THR A 375 -5.92 7.81 7.63
CA THR A 375 -6.40 8.03 9.00
C THR A 375 -5.28 8.29 10.00
N THR A 376 -4.14 7.60 9.88
CA THR A 376 -2.99 7.83 10.77
C THR A 376 -2.16 9.01 10.32
N ARG A 377 -2.01 9.23 9.01
CA ARG A 377 -1.29 10.39 8.47
C ARG A 377 -1.98 11.70 8.83
N PHE A 378 -3.31 11.74 8.68
CA PHE A 378 -4.10 12.95 8.83
C PHE A 378 -4.92 13.05 10.12
N GLU A 379 -4.69 12.15 11.08
CA GLU A 379 -5.37 12.15 12.39
C GLU A 379 -6.91 12.19 12.26
N LEU A 380 -7.46 11.53 11.24
CA LEU A 380 -8.88 11.63 10.88
C LEU A 380 -9.83 11.10 11.95
N ASP A 381 -9.33 10.22 12.82
CA ASP A 381 -10.09 9.68 13.94
C ASP A 381 -10.48 10.77 14.97
N GLU A 382 -9.75 11.90 15.02
CA GLU A 382 -10.13 13.06 15.85
C GLU A 382 -11.43 13.74 15.39
N THR A 383 -11.91 13.44 14.17
CA THR A 383 -13.19 13.96 13.65
C THR A 383 -14.41 13.19 14.17
N ASN A 384 -14.20 12.06 14.85
CA ASN A 384 -15.23 11.08 15.25
C ASN A 384 -16.01 10.42 14.10
N ASN A 385 -15.64 10.68 12.85
CA ASN A 385 -16.14 9.96 11.69
C ASN A 385 -15.27 8.72 11.44
N ASN A 386 -15.90 7.60 11.13
CA ASN A 386 -15.18 6.38 10.80
C ASN A 386 -14.64 6.47 9.37
N TYR A 387 -13.36 6.80 9.22
CA TYR A 387 -12.65 6.79 7.93
C TYR A 387 -11.75 5.55 7.72
N SER A 388 -11.84 4.56 8.62
CA SER A 388 -11.03 3.35 8.55
C SER A 388 -11.02 2.75 7.15
N GLU A 389 -9.81 2.49 6.65
CA GLU A 389 -9.48 1.93 5.34
C GLU A 389 -10.09 0.55 5.15
N PHE A 390 -10.31 -0.18 6.25
CA PHE A 390 -10.85 -1.52 6.31
C PHE A 390 -12.17 -1.58 7.06
N ALA A 391 -13.04 -2.51 6.63
CA ALA A 391 -14.21 -2.92 7.39
C ALA A 391 -13.80 -3.84 8.55
N SER A 392 -14.66 -3.96 9.57
CA SER A 392 -14.42 -4.85 10.71
C SER A 392 -14.47 -6.36 10.35
N THR A 393 -14.94 -6.67 9.15
CA THR A 393 -15.03 -8.03 8.60
C THR A 393 -13.82 -8.41 7.76
N THR A 394 -12.91 -7.47 7.50
CA THR A 394 -11.78 -7.69 6.59
C THR A 394 -10.56 -8.18 7.37
N ASN A 395 -10.03 -9.32 6.93
CA ASN A 395 -8.79 -9.88 7.45
C ASN A 395 -7.60 -9.15 6.82
N ILE A 396 -6.60 -8.79 7.63
CA ILE A 396 -5.42 -8.08 7.14
C ILE A 396 -4.20 -8.94 7.37
N TYR A 397 -3.61 -9.42 6.28
CA TYR A 397 -2.46 -10.31 6.29
C TYR A 397 -1.19 -9.54 5.94
N VAL A 398 -0.16 -9.73 6.76
CA VAL A 398 1.17 -9.14 6.58
C VAL A 398 2.22 -10.20 6.78
N LYS A 399 3.46 -9.91 6.36
CA LYS A 399 4.62 -10.75 6.67
C LYS A 399 4.80 -10.95 8.16
N LYS A 400 5.28 -12.12 8.57
CA LYS A 400 5.52 -12.45 9.98
C LYS A 400 6.56 -11.49 10.57
N SER A 401 7.63 -11.24 9.84
CA SER A 401 8.71 -10.32 10.23
C SER A 401 8.22 -8.87 10.40
N ALA A 402 7.14 -8.48 9.71
CA ALA A 402 6.63 -7.12 9.66
C ALA A 402 5.45 -6.88 10.62
N LEU A 403 4.82 -7.92 11.19
CA LEU A 403 3.56 -7.78 11.94
C LEU A 403 3.62 -6.69 13.03
N GLU A 404 4.65 -6.70 13.88
CA GLU A 404 4.77 -5.72 14.95
C GLU A 404 5.10 -4.30 14.43
N LYS A 405 5.79 -4.20 13.28
CA LYS A 405 6.00 -2.92 12.61
C LYS A 405 4.68 -2.34 12.10
N TYR A 406 3.81 -3.17 11.52
CA TYR A 406 2.47 -2.74 11.09
C TYR A 406 1.63 -2.30 12.28
N LYS A 407 1.56 -3.11 13.35
CA LYS A 407 0.82 -2.74 14.56
C LYS A 407 1.29 -1.41 15.14
N SER A 408 2.60 -1.16 15.15
CA SER A 408 3.15 0.11 15.64
C SER A 408 2.87 1.28 14.70
N ALA A 409 3.14 1.12 13.39
CA ALA A 409 2.99 2.17 12.41
C ALA A 409 1.53 2.57 12.18
N TRP A 410 0.60 1.62 12.27
CA TRP A 410 -0.82 1.80 11.98
C TRP A 410 -1.70 1.90 13.23
N LYS A 411 -1.10 1.93 14.42
CA LYS A 411 -1.80 2.15 15.68
C LYS A 411 -2.61 3.45 15.62
N LYS A 412 -3.90 3.38 15.93
CA LYS A 412 -4.79 4.54 15.96
C LYS A 412 -5.04 5.01 17.38
N GLU A 413 -4.65 6.25 17.64
CA GLU A 413 -4.82 6.91 18.93
C GLU A 413 -5.39 8.32 18.73
N VAL A 414 -6.17 8.77 19.71
CA VAL A 414 -6.79 10.09 19.73
C VAL A 414 -6.29 10.81 20.97
N TYR A 415 -5.88 12.08 20.81
CA TYR A 415 -5.44 12.90 21.93
C TYR A 415 -6.62 13.37 22.77
N ASN A 416 -6.52 13.23 24.08
CA ASN A 416 -7.50 13.70 25.04
C ASN A 416 -7.00 15.00 25.70
N ILE A 417 -7.62 16.12 25.34
CA ILE A 417 -7.21 17.46 25.81
C ILE A 417 -7.30 17.57 27.35
N PRO A 418 -8.42 17.24 28.02
CA PRO A 418 -8.50 17.29 29.48
C PRO A 418 -7.44 16.51 30.28
N THR A 419 -6.98 15.37 29.77
CA THR A 419 -6.04 14.48 30.48
C THR A 419 -4.61 14.55 29.94
N HIS A 420 -4.41 15.29 28.85
CA HIS A 420 -3.13 15.46 28.14
C HIS A 420 -2.45 14.15 27.73
N ASP A 421 -3.24 13.11 27.44
CA ASP A 421 -2.76 11.78 27.06
C ASP A 421 -3.38 11.27 25.74
N TYR A 422 -2.78 10.23 25.17
CA TYR A 422 -3.34 9.52 24.03
C TYR A 422 -4.13 8.32 24.52
N LYS A 423 -5.37 8.18 24.01
CA LYS A 423 -6.19 7.00 24.22
C LYS A 423 -6.36 6.21 22.91
N PRO A 424 -6.55 4.89 22.97
CA PRO A 424 -6.89 4.10 21.80
C PRO A 424 -8.12 4.67 21.08
N SER A 425 -8.06 4.74 19.76
CA SER A 425 -9.21 5.10 18.93
C SER A 425 -10.27 4.00 18.94
N SER A 426 -11.54 4.38 18.89
CA SER A 426 -12.65 3.44 18.65
C SER A 426 -12.63 2.81 17.25
N PHE A 427 -11.84 3.37 16.33
CA PHE A 427 -11.68 2.87 14.97
C PHE A 427 -10.35 2.12 14.76
N ASP A 428 -9.61 1.84 15.84
CA ASP A 428 -8.39 1.04 15.76
C ASP A 428 -8.70 -0.38 15.29
N PHE A 429 -8.05 -0.78 14.20
CA PHE A 429 -8.26 -2.09 13.58
C PHE A 429 -7.04 -3.00 13.74
N THR A 430 -6.00 -2.59 14.47
CA THR A 430 -4.72 -3.30 14.48
C THR A 430 -4.81 -4.73 15.03
N SER A 431 -5.89 -5.06 15.76
CA SER A 431 -6.23 -6.43 16.18
C SER A 431 -6.59 -7.38 15.02
N GLN A 432 -6.94 -6.84 13.85
CA GLN A 432 -7.22 -7.60 12.62
C GLN A 432 -5.95 -8.01 11.85
N LEU A 433 -4.80 -7.43 12.20
CA LEU A 433 -3.51 -7.74 11.58
C LEU A 433 -3.00 -9.11 12.05
N LYS A 434 -2.63 -9.96 11.09
CA LYS A 434 -2.11 -11.31 11.33
C LYS A 434 -1.16 -11.73 10.23
N TYR A 435 -0.32 -12.73 10.49
CA TYR A 435 0.51 -13.38 9.47
C TYR A 435 0.08 -14.82 9.15
N GLN A 436 -0.72 -15.44 10.03
CA GLN A 436 -1.15 -16.83 9.91
C GLN A 436 -2.34 -16.95 8.95
N ILE A 437 -2.08 -17.35 7.71
CA ILE A 437 -3.10 -17.49 6.66
C ILE A 437 -3.67 -18.92 6.69
N PRO A 438 -4.97 -19.10 7.00
CA PRO A 438 -5.61 -20.41 6.93
C PRO A 438 -5.91 -20.79 5.48
N GLY A 439 -6.31 -22.05 5.23
CA GLY A 439 -6.90 -22.44 3.93
C GLY A 439 -6.19 -23.56 3.19
N VAL A 440 -5.20 -24.21 3.80
CA VAL A 440 -4.59 -25.44 3.27
C VAL A 440 -4.92 -26.59 4.19
N ASN A 441 -5.74 -27.53 3.69
CA ASN A 441 -6.10 -28.74 4.42
C ASN A 441 -5.78 -29.96 3.54
N ILE A 442 -4.80 -30.74 4.00
CA ILE A 442 -4.37 -32.01 3.40
C ILE A 442 -4.84 -33.13 4.32
N THR A 443 -5.67 -34.04 3.81
CA THR A 443 -6.25 -35.11 4.63
C THR A 443 -5.58 -36.48 4.43
N ASN A 444 -4.80 -36.65 3.37
CA ASN A 444 -4.15 -37.93 3.02
C ASN A 444 -2.81 -37.67 2.32
N LYS A 445 -1.78 -37.34 3.10
CA LYS A 445 -0.37 -37.12 2.75
C LYS A 445 -0.04 -36.01 1.73
N PHE A 446 -0.83 -35.84 0.68
CA PHE A 446 -0.56 -34.97 -0.45
C PHE A 446 -1.71 -34.01 -0.77
N GLY A 447 -1.34 -32.79 -1.16
CA GLY A 447 -2.24 -31.76 -1.67
C GLY A 447 -1.56 -30.96 -2.77
N THR A 448 -2.25 -29.95 -3.31
CA THR A 448 -1.64 -28.99 -4.23
C THR A 448 -1.90 -27.57 -3.79
N PHE A 449 -1.06 -26.66 -4.28
CA PHE A 449 -1.09 -25.26 -3.90
C PHE A 449 -0.51 -24.36 -4.99
N ALA A 450 -0.96 -23.11 -5.02
CA ALA A 450 -0.40 -22.01 -5.79
C ALA A 450 -0.90 -20.69 -5.19
N ARG A 451 -0.09 -19.62 -5.21
CA ARG A 451 -0.51 -18.25 -4.88
C ARG A 451 0.20 -17.26 -5.79
N GLU A 452 -0.34 -16.06 -5.89
CA GLU A 452 0.17 -14.90 -6.63
C GLU A 452 1.31 -14.15 -5.91
N PHE A 453 1.67 -14.58 -4.71
CA PHE A 453 2.80 -14.11 -3.92
C PHE A 453 3.53 -15.31 -3.31
N ASP A 454 4.76 -15.09 -2.85
CA ASP A 454 5.57 -16.12 -2.22
C ASP A 454 4.96 -16.58 -0.90
N VAL A 455 5.01 -17.89 -0.62
CA VAL A 455 4.41 -18.49 0.57
C VAL A 455 5.43 -19.33 1.31
N ASP A 456 5.34 -19.34 2.63
CA ASP A 456 6.15 -20.19 3.49
C ASP A 456 5.30 -21.09 4.39
N PHE A 457 5.42 -22.40 4.21
CA PHE A 457 4.79 -23.42 5.05
C PHE A 457 5.65 -23.84 6.26
N SER A 458 6.96 -23.55 6.28
CA SER A 458 7.84 -23.99 7.38
C SER A 458 7.50 -23.28 8.69
N VAL A 459 6.96 -22.06 8.61
CA VAL A 459 6.56 -21.23 9.76
C VAL A 459 5.67 -22.00 10.74
N TYR A 460 4.73 -22.83 10.24
CA TYR A 460 3.86 -23.62 11.10
C TYR A 460 4.64 -24.60 12.00
N LYS A 461 5.60 -25.32 11.41
CA LYS A 461 6.45 -26.28 12.14
C LYS A 461 7.39 -25.56 13.09
N GLU A 462 7.97 -24.45 12.67
CA GLU A 462 8.90 -23.67 13.49
C GLU A 462 8.25 -23.17 14.78
N GLU A 463 6.98 -22.76 14.72
CA GLU A 463 6.26 -22.20 15.86
C GLU A 463 5.55 -23.24 16.72
N ASN A 464 4.93 -24.24 16.08
CA ASN A 464 4.11 -25.21 16.80
C ASN A 464 4.87 -26.52 17.05
N HIS A 465 5.91 -26.85 16.29
CA HIS A 465 6.59 -28.16 16.30
C HIS A 465 5.66 -29.35 15.96
N HIS A 466 4.56 -29.10 15.22
CA HIS A 466 3.51 -30.10 15.03
C HIS A 466 3.53 -30.83 13.69
N THR A 467 3.74 -30.16 12.56
CA THR A 467 3.57 -30.78 11.23
C THR A 467 4.47 -30.11 10.21
N ASP A 468 5.13 -30.93 9.40
CA ASP A 468 6.08 -30.49 8.39
C ASP A 468 5.55 -30.71 6.97
N VAL A 469 5.67 -29.68 6.13
CA VAL A 469 5.17 -29.72 4.76
C VAL A 469 6.26 -29.24 3.80
N ALA A 470 6.52 -30.05 2.78
CA ALA A 470 7.42 -29.72 1.69
C ALA A 470 6.67 -29.56 0.37
N ALA A 471 7.17 -28.67 -0.47
CA ALA A 471 6.68 -28.38 -1.81
C ALA A 471 7.58 -29.04 -2.85
N PHE A 472 6.95 -29.68 -3.84
CA PHE A 472 7.61 -30.41 -4.90
C PHE A 472 7.13 -29.94 -6.27
N VAL A 473 8.06 -29.93 -7.20
CA VAL A 473 7.85 -29.60 -8.62
C VAL A 473 8.53 -30.63 -9.51
N SER A 474 8.21 -30.64 -10.79
CA SER A 474 8.89 -31.48 -11.77
C SER A 474 8.91 -30.77 -13.11
N LYS A 475 9.93 -31.04 -13.93
CA LYS A 475 10.04 -30.46 -15.26
C LYS A 475 9.61 -31.47 -16.31
N ASN A 476 9.19 -31.00 -17.48
CA ASN A 476 8.89 -31.90 -18.62
C ASN A 476 10.06 -32.85 -18.94
N SER A 477 11.32 -32.42 -18.76
CA SER A 477 12.51 -33.24 -18.97
C SER A 477 12.71 -34.37 -17.95
N ASP A 478 12.03 -34.28 -16.81
CA ASP A 478 12.09 -35.26 -15.71
C ASP A 478 11.02 -36.37 -15.86
N ILE A 479 10.21 -36.32 -16.92
CA ILE A 479 9.32 -37.41 -17.33
C ILE A 479 10.14 -38.43 -18.13
N LYS A 480 10.25 -39.66 -17.62
CA LYS A 480 11.03 -40.74 -18.23
C LYS A 480 10.16 -41.91 -18.61
N ASP A 481 10.48 -42.54 -19.74
CA ASP A 481 9.84 -43.78 -20.17
C ASP A 481 10.41 -44.97 -19.38
N GLY A 482 9.54 -45.82 -18.85
CA GLY A 482 9.93 -47.03 -18.12
C GLY A 482 10.28 -48.18 -19.06
N LYS A 483 11.06 -49.15 -18.58
CA LYS A 483 11.36 -50.38 -19.35
C LYS A 483 10.08 -51.20 -19.54
N GLY A 484 9.53 -51.21 -20.75
CA GLY A 484 8.35 -52.02 -21.07
C GLY A 484 8.72 -53.50 -21.26
N GLU A 485 8.33 -54.38 -20.35
CA GLU A 485 8.13 -55.78 -20.70
C GLU A 485 6.74 -55.92 -21.32
N TYR A 486 6.68 -56.02 -22.65
CA TYR A 486 5.48 -56.24 -23.47
C TYR A 486 4.25 -55.35 -23.13
N GLY A 487 4.14 -54.19 -23.79
CA GLY A 487 2.82 -53.67 -24.22
C GLY A 487 2.39 -52.28 -23.75
N THR A 488 2.84 -51.76 -22.60
CA THR A 488 2.70 -50.34 -22.24
C THR A 488 3.78 -49.97 -21.23
N SER A 489 4.72 -49.11 -21.60
CA SER A 489 5.72 -48.61 -20.66
C SER A 489 5.07 -47.64 -19.65
N THR A 490 5.41 -47.81 -18.37
CA THR A 490 5.00 -46.88 -17.30
C THR A 490 5.89 -45.65 -17.37
N TYR A 491 5.31 -44.47 -17.46
CA TYR A 491 6.03 -43.20 -17.39
C TYR A 491 6.29 -42.82 -15.95
N HIS A 492 7.54 -42.50 -15.64
CA HIS A 492 7.98 -42.09 -14.32
C HIS A 492 8.18 -40.58 -14.30
N VAL A 493 7.43 -39.89 -13.44
CA VAL A 493 7.50 -38.44 -13.24
C VAL A 493 8.27 -38.20 -11.94
N ARG A 494 9.50 -37.71 -12.05
CA ARG A 494 10.33 -37.42 -10.88
C ARG A 494 9.94 -36.07 -10.27
N MET A 495 9.41 -36.11 -9.05
CA MET A 495 9.10 -34.94 -8.23
C MET A 495 10.31 -34.58 -7.38
N LYS A 496 10.84 -33.37 -7.57
CA LYS A 496 11.97 -32.84 -6.79
C LYS A 496 11.49 -31.77 -5.82
N SER A 497 12.15 -31.71 -4.67
CA SER A 497 11.89 -30.65 -3.69
C SER A 497 12.20 -29.29 -4.32
N ILE A 498 11.43 -28.27 -3.93
CA ILE A 498 11.50 -26.96 -4.57
C ILE A 498 12.86 -26.27 -4.35
N ASP A 499 13.45 -26.45 -3.18
CA ASP A 499 14.77 -25.94 -2.81
C ASP A 499 15.93 -26.57 -3.60
N GLU A 500 15.70 -27.72 -4.22
CA GLU A 500 16.63 -28.35 -5.17
C GLU A 500 16.33 -28.00 -6.64
N ASN A 501 15.18 -27.36 -6.91
CA ASN A 501 14.69 -27.17 -8.28
C ASN A 501 14.00 -25.80 -8.49
N GLY A 502 14.72 -24.73 -8.20
CA GLY A 502 14.38 -23.36 -8.59
C GLY A 502 13.78 -22.48 -7.48
N GLY A 503 13.48 -23.06 -6.33
CA GLY A 503 13.18 -22.36 -5.09
C GLY A 503 14.44 -22.02 -4.28
N PRO A 504 14.26 -21.39 -3.11
CA PRO A 504 15.38 -21.00 -2.26
C PRO A 504 16.07 -22.21 -1.63
N ASN A 505 17.41 -22.23 -1.65
CA ASN A 505 18.19 -23.32 -1.06
C ASN A 505 17.84 -23.58 0.42
N GLY A 506 17.64 -24.85 0.77
CA GLY A 506 17.28 -25.32 2.11
C GLY A 506 15.86 -24.96 2.59
N ALA A 507 15.01 -24.39 1.72
CA ALA A 507 13.66 -23.96 2.06
C ALA A 507 12.60 -24.79 1.33
N TYR A 508 12.56 -26.09 1.62
CA TYR A 508 11.63 -27.03 0.98
C TYR A 508 10.15 -26.70 1.19
N GLY A 509 9.79 -25.92 2.22
CA GLY A 509 8.41 -25.46 2.47
C GLY A 509 8.04 -24.14 1.78
N TYR A 510 8.97 -23.52 1.05
CA TYR A 510 8.79 -22.20 0.44
C TYR A 510 8.31 -22.31 -1.00
N VAL A 511 7.16 -21.70 -1.31
CA VAL A 511 6.53 -21.72 -2.63
C VAL A 511 6.64 -20.34 -3.27
N PRO A 512 7.43 -20.17 -4.35
CA PRO A 512 7.47 -18.92 -5.08
C PRO A 512 6.12 -18.54 -5.70
N ALA A 513 5.92 -17.23 -5.88
CA ALA A 513 4.77 -16.65 -6.51
C ALA A 513 4.49 -17.29 -7.88
N TYR A 514 3.22 -17.47 -8.18
CA TYR A 514 2.67 -18.06 -9.40
C TYR A 514 3.13 -19.50 -9.70
N THR A 515 3.77 -20.17 -8.74
CA THR A 515 4.24 -21.55 -8.89
C THR A 515 3.19 -22.54 -8.41
N GLY A 516 2.77 -23.44 -9.29
CA GLY A 516 2.00 -24.62 -8.89
C GLY A 516 2.92 -25.66 -8.27
N VAL A 517 2.51 -26.24 -7.14
CA VAL A 517 3.29 -27.26 -6.43
C VAL A 517 2.43 -28.43 -5.98
N LEU A 518 3.08 -29.59 -5.83
CA LEU A 518 2.59 -30.69 -5.01
C LEU A 518 3.09 -30.48 -3.59
N LEU A 519 2.18 -30.40 -2.62
CA LEU A 519 2.52 -30.39 -1.21
C LEU A 519 2.52 -31.82 -0.66
N LYS A 520 3.52 -32.14 0.16
CA LYS A 520 3.64 -33.39 0.90
C LYS A 520 3.78 -33.10 2.39
N VAL A 521 2.88 -33.68 3.19
CA VAL A 521 3.03 -33.75 4.65
C VAL A 521 4.11 -34.79 4.94
N LEU A 522 5.23 -34.39 5.55
CA LEU A 522 6.40 -35.25 5.69
C LEU A 522 6.23 -36.24 6.86
N ASP A 523 5.78 -35.73 8.00
CA ASP A 523 5.80 -36.40 9.29
C ASP A 523 4.46 -37.05 9.70
N LYS A 524 3.34 -36.63 9.08
CA LYS A 524 1.98 -37.11 9.39
C LYS A 524 1.21 -37.51 8.13
N GLU A 525 -0.01 -38.04 8.34
CA GLU A 525 -0.98 -38.31 7.27
C GLU A 525 -1.83 -37.10 6.86
N ALA A 526 -2.04 -36.15 7.77
CA ALA A 526 -2.88 -34.99 7.50
C ALA A 526 -2.31 -33.76 8.20
N THR A 527 -2.62 -32.59 7.64
CA THR A 527 -2.44 -31.31 8.35
C THR A 527 -3.48 -31.19 9.46
N PRO A 528 -3.11 -30.62 10.62
CA PRO A 528 -4.07 -30.38 11.71
C PRO A 528 -5.08 -29.26 11.34
N ALA A 529 -6.13 -29.12 12.14
CA ALA A 529 -7.25 -28.21 11.84
C ALA A 529 -6.85 -26.72 11.87
N ASP A 530 -5.85 -26.39 12.68
CA ASP A 530 -5.26 -25.06 12.85
C ASP A 530 -4.10 -24.78 11.88
N PHE A 531 -3.83 -25.67 10.91
CA PHE A 531 -2.72 -25.48 9.97
C PHE A 531 -2.85 -24.19 9.16
N TYR A 532 -1.75 -23.45 9.06
CA TYR A 532 -1.64 -22.20 8.32
C TYR A 532 -0.33 -22.12 7.55
N TYR A 533 -0.24 -21.13 6.67
CA TYR A 533 0.98 -20.70 6.01
C TYR A 533 1.18 -19.20 6.22
N ALA A 534 2.37 -18.69 5.89
CA ALA A 534 2.67 -17.26 5.95
C ALA A 534 3.05 -16.72 4.56
N ILE A 535 3.04 -15.39 4.44
CA ILE A 535 3.65 -14.69 3.29
C ILE A 535 5.17 -14.92 3.37
N GLY A 536 5.77 -15.32 2.27
CA GLY A 536 7.20 -15.57 2.15
C GLY A 536 8.03 -14.28 2.34
N GLU A 537 9.23 -14.44 2.90
CA GLU A 537 10.07 -13.33 3.37
C GLU A 537 11.28 -13.04 2.44
N LYS A 538 11.52 -13.86 1.41
CA LYS A 538 12.72 -13.83 0.54
C LYS A 538 12.59 -12.90 -0.67
N ASP A 539 12.34 -11.64 -0.35
CA ASP A 539 12.06 -10.54 -1.27
C ASP A 539 13.22 -10.08 -2.18
N ASP A 540 14.45 -10.42 -1.81
CA ASP A 540 15.70 -10.02 -2.46
C ASP A 540 16.04 -10.92 -3.66
N GLN A 541 15.30 -12.01 -3.83
CA GLN A 541 15.58 -13.04 -4.82
C GLN A 541 14.31 -13.32 -5.65
N THR A 542 14.50 -13.57 -6.94
CA THR A 542 13.43 -14.05 -7.81
C THR A 542 13.64 -15.53 -8.08
N PHE A 543 12.64 -16.34 -7.72
CA PHE A 543 12.65 -17.78 -7.90
C PHE A 543 11.79 -18.16 -9.10
N ASN A 544 12.41 -18.74 -10.13
CA ASN A 544 11.73 -19.11 -11.37
C ASN A 544 11.91 -20.60 -11.66
N ILE A 545 10.79 -21.32 -11.73
CA ILE A 545 10.77 -22.74 -12.07
C ILE A 545 10.34 -22.89 -13.53
N THR A 546 11.31 -23.08 -14.40
CA THR A 546 11.08 -23.21 -15.84
C THR A 546 10.53 -24.59 -16.20
N ASN A 547 9.56 -24.65 -17.13
CA ASN A 547 8.95 -25.88 -17.63
C ASN A 547 8.34 -26.77 -16.55
N ASN A 548 7.82 -26.17 -15.47
CA ASN A 548 7.13 -26.90 -14.41
C ASN A 548 5.87 -27.57 -14.94
N ILE A 549 5.68 -28.86 -14.64
CA ILE A 549 4.47 -29.60 -15.00
C ILE A 549 3.28 -29.24 -14.12
N MET A 550 3.52 -28.66 -12.94
CA MET A 550 2.49 -28.27 -11.98
C MET A 550 1.97 -26.88 -12.30
N HIS A 551 0.77 -26.80 -12.84
CA HIS A 551 0.11 -25.56 -13.24
C HIS A 551 -0.80 -25.05 -12.11
N GLY A 552 -0.48 -23.87 -11.59
CA GLY A 552 -1.25 -23.21 -10.54
C GLY A 552 -2.50 -22.48 -11.08
N VAL A 553 -3.51 -22.38 -10.22
CA VAL A 553 -4.70 -21.54 -10.38
C VAL A 553 -4.72 -20.58 -9.18
N THR A 554 -4.44 -19.31 -9.41
CA THR A 554 -4.22 -18.31 -8.34
C THR A 554 -5.33 -17.26 -8.28
N VAL A 555 -5.55 -16.53 -9.37
CA VAL A 555 -6.44 -15.34 -9.40
C VAL A 555 -7.92 -15.68 -9.49
N ASN A 556 -8.29 -16.62 -10.35
CA ASN A 556 -9.68 -17.00 -10.63
C ASN A 556 -9.81 -18.50 -10.81
N SER A 557 -10.96 -19.07 -10.44
CA SER A 557 -11.31 -20.42 -10.86
C SER A 557 -11.41 -20.45 -12.38
N LYS A 558 -10.96 -21.56 -12.97
CA LYS A 558 -10.94 -21.72 -14.43
C LYS A 558 -11.35 -23.14 -14.82
N PRO A 559 -11.87 -23.34 -16.05
CA PRO A 559 -12.04 -24.69 -16.57
C PRO A 559 -10.67 -25.37 -16.71
N VAL A 560 -10.61 -26.65 -16.35
CA VAL A 560 -9.44 -27.51 -16.57
C VAL A 560 -9.90 -28.74 -17.34
N SER A 561 -9.32 -28.96 -18.51
CA SER A 561 -9.74 -30.02 -19.44
C SER A 561 -8.91 -31.31 -19.25
N PRO A 562 -9.41 -32.48 -19.66
CA PRO A 562 -8.66 -33.76 -19.60
C PRO A 562 -7.29 -33.73 -20.31
N THR A 563 -7.10 -32.80 -21.24
CA THR A 563 -5.87 -32.61 -21.99
C THR A 563 -5.61 -31.13 -22.15
N GLU A 564 -4.39 -30.69 -21.81
CA GLU A 564 -3.91 -29.32 -21.96
C GLU A 564 -2.46 -29.36 -22.44
N ASN A 565 -1.99 -28.36 -23.18
CA ASN A 565 -0.61 -28.24 -23.67
C ASN A 565 -0.03 -29.55 -24.28
N GLY A 566 -0.86 -30.32 -24.99
CA GLY A 566 -0.44 -31.56 -25.66
C GLY A 566 -0.21 -32.77 -24.72
N GLY A 567 -0.71 -32.73 -23.48
CA GLY A 567 -0.57 -33.82 -22.52
C GLY A 567 -1.81 -34.08 -21.66
N PRO A 568 -1.99 -35.30 -21.12
CA PRO A 568 -3.04 -35.60 -20.16
C PRO A 568 -2.87 -34.79 -18.87
N VAL A 569 -4.01 -34.42 -18.29
CA VAL A 569 -4.08 -33.68 -17.02
C VAL A 569 -4.29 -34.64 -15.86
N TYR A 570 -3.60 -34.39 -14.74
CA TYR A 570 -3.75 -35.13 -13.49
C TYR A 570 -4.06 -34.18 -12.32
N VAL A 571 -4.99 -34.58 -11.47
CA VAL A 571 -5.43 -33.81 -10.29
C VAL A 571 -5.31 -34.66 -9.03
N ILE A 572 -4.95 -34.05 -7.89
CA ILE A 572 -4.90 -34.77 -6.60
C ILE A 572 -6.33 -35.05 -6.10
N SER A 573 -6.63 -36.32 -5.85
CA SER A 573 -7.84 -36.75 -5.16
C SER A 573 -7.71 -36.47 -3.66
N LYS A 574 -8.33 -35.40 -3.16
CA LYS A 574 -8.30 -35.01 -1.72
C LYS A 574 -8.52 -36.20 -0.76
N LYS A 575 -9.50 -37.07 -1.05
CA LYS A 575 -9.83 -38.25 -0.21
C LYS A 575 -8.80 -39.37 -0.21
N LYS A 576 -7.91 -39.43 -1.21
CA LYS A 576 -6.97 -40.54 -1.40
C LYS A 576 -5.50 -40.11 -1.40
N GLY A 577 -5.20 -38.83 -1.58
CA GLY A 577 -3.82 -38.35 -1.65
C GLY A 577 -3.09 -38.72 -2.93
N ILE A 578 -3.79 -39.21 -3.96
CA ILE A 578 -3.18 -39.71 -5.19
C ILE A 578 -3.54 -38.83 -6.37
N PHE A 579 -2.64 -38.77 -7.35
CA PHE A 579 -2.96 -38.20 -8.65
C PHE A 579 -3.94 -39.11 -9.39
N LYS A 580 -5.00 -38.50 -9.92
CA LYS A 580 -5.94 -39.16 -10.82
C LYS A 580 -5.89 -38.44 -12.15
N LYS A 581 -5.83 -39.24 -13.23
CA LYS A 581 -6.02 -38.71 -14.56
C LYS A 581 -7.41 -38.09 -14.67
N LEU A 582 -7.46 -36.87 -15.19
CA LEU A 582 -8.71 -36.18 -15.43
C LEU A 582 -9.37 -36.75 -16.69
N THR A 583 -10.60 -37.23 -16.56
CA THR A 583 -11.37 -37.82 -17.67
C THR A 583 -12.47 -36.90 -18.18
N THR A 584 -12.91 -35.94 -17.38
CA THR A 584 -13.94 -34.95 -17.70
C THR A 584 -13.49 -33.56 -17.30
N THR A 585 -13.87 -32.54 -18.07
CA THR A 585 -13.54 -31.15 -17.75
C THR A 585 -14.11 -30.75 -16.38
N ILE A 586 -13.26 -30.17 -15.52
CA ILE A 586 -13.70 -29.49 -14.30
C ILE A 586 -13.96 -28.04 -14.68
N ASN A 587 -15.23 -27.65 -14.79
CA ASN A 587 -15.60 -26.32 -15.26
C ASN A 587 -15.15 -25.19 -14.32
N GLN A 588 -14.99 -25.48 -13.03
CA GLN A 588 -14.59 -24.53 -11.99
C GLN A 588 -13.52 -25.19 -11.12
N PHE A 589 -12.30 -25.28 -11.62
CA PHE A 589 -11.18 -25.79 -10.83
C PHE A 589 -10.88 -24.78 -9.71
N PRO A 590 -10.73 -25.23 -8.45
CA PRO A 590 -10.57 -24.33 -7.31
C PRO A 590 -9.32 -23.46 -7.44
N ILE A 591 -9.44 -22.21 -6.98
CA ILE A 591 -8.30 -21.32 -6.77
C ILE A 591 -7.39 -21.84 -5.67
N HIS A 592 -6.18 -21.30 -5.63
CA HIS A 592 -5.12 -21.63 -4.68
C HIS A 592 -4.72 -23.11 -4.70
N LYS A 593 -4.91 -23.75 -5.85
CA LYS A 593 -4.60 -25.16 -6.14
C LYS A 593 -3.82 -25.29 -7.44
N ALA A 594 -3.22 -26.45 -7.63
CA ALA A 594 -2.51 -26.79 -8.87
C ALA A 594 -2.92 -28.17 -9.40
N TYR A 595 -2.69 -28.38 -10.69
CA TYR A 595 -2.86 -29.65 -11.40
C TYR A 595 -1.61 -29.93 -12.26
N ALA A 596 -1.35 -31.20 -12.56
CA ALA A 596 -0.21 -31.59 -13.38
C ALA A 596 -0.60 -31.77 -14.85
N VAL A 597 0.24 -31.29 -15.77
CA VAL A 597 0.11 -31.54 -17.22
C VAL A 597 1.36 -32.28 -17.68
N LEU A 598 1.18 -33.47 -18.27
CA LEU A 598 2.29 -34.31 -18.71
C LEU A 598 2.45 -34.27 -20.24
N ALA A 599 3.04 -33.20 -20.75
CA ALA A 599 3.23 -33.00 -22.18
C ALA A 599 4.02 -34.17 -22.80
N GLY A 600 3.53 -34.70 -23.93
CA GLY A 600 4.18 -35.81 -24.64
C GLY A 600 3.90 -37.22 -24.07
N VAL A 601 3.20 -37.33 -22.94
CA VAL A 601 2.75 -38.63 -22.41
C VAL A 601 1.45 -39.04 -23.11
N PRO A 602 1.34 -40.25 -23.69
CA PRO A 602 0.10 -40.72 -24.29
C PRO A 602 -1.02 -40.81 -23.24
N ALA A 603 -2.25 -40.44 -23.61
CA ALA A 603 -3.36 -40.41 -22.65
C ALA A 603 -3.62 -41.77 -21.97
N GLY A 604 -3.37 -42.90 -22.64
CA GLY A 604 -3.56 -44.24 -22.06
C GLY A 604 -2.36 -44.82 -21.31
N ALA A 605 -1.28 -44.05 -21.15
CA ALA A 605 -0.06 -44.54 -20.52
C ALA A 605 -0.17 -44.52 -18.99
N LYS A 606 0.37 -45.56 -18.36
CA LYS A 606 0.53 -45.65 -16.91
C LYS A 606 1.52 -44.60 -16.45
N VAL A 607 1.17 -43.87 -15.40
CA VAL A 607 2.04 -42.84 -14.82
C VAL A 607 2.29 -43.12 -13.34
N THR A 608 3.55 -42.98 -12.92
CA THR A 608 3.92 -42.99 -11.50
C THR A 608 4.69 -41.72 -11.18
N PHE A 609 4.29 -41.02 -10.11
CA PHE A 609 5.04 -39.87 -9.60
C PHE A 609 5.97 -40.37 -8.48
N SER A 610 7.28 -40.19 -8.61
CA SER A 610 8.26 -40.67 -7.62
C SER A 610 9.02 -39.51 -6.95
N PHE A 611 9.50 -39.74 -5.73
CA PHE A 611 10.37 -38.82 -4.99
C PHE A 611 11.81 -39.35 -4.83
N SER A 612 12.10 -40.52 -5.41
CA SER A 612 13.40 -41.19 -5.33
C SER A 612 14.09 -41.21 -6.69
N ASP A 613 15.43 -41.23 -6.68
CA ASP A 613 16.26 -41.39 -7.87
C ASP A 613 16.39 -42.85 -8.32
N ASP A 614 16.01 -43.82 -7.48
CA ASP A 614 16.10 -45.27 -7.76
C ASP A 614 14.72 -45.89 -8.07
N ASP A 615 14.64 -46.56 -9.23
CA ASP A 615 13.46 -47.29 -9.75
C ASP A 615 12.98 -48.45 -8.86
N SER A 616 13.69 -48.77 -7.77
CA SER A 616 13.51 -49.99 -6.96
C SER A 616 12.73 -49.81 -5.66
N SER A 617 12.45 -48.56 -5.24
CA SER A 617 11.73 -48.28 -3.98
C SER A 617 10.43 -47.50 -4.24
N THR A 618 9.29 -48.13 -3.94
CA THR A 618 7.95 -47.52 -4.01
C THR A 618 7.77 -46.50 -2.89
N THR A 619 8.41 -45.34 -3.02
CA THR A 619 8.16 -44.14 -2.19
C THR A 619 7.29 -43.10 -2.91
N GLY A 620 6.80 -43.44 -4.11
CA GLY A 620 6.04 -42.55 -5.01
C GLY A 620 4.53 -42.58 -4.85
N ILE A 621 3.86 -41.58 -5.43
CA ILE A 621 2.41 -41.51 -5.62
C ILE A 621 2.06 -42.28 -6.89
N MET A 622 1.35 -43.40 -6.74
CA MET A 622 0.81 -44.12 -7.90
C MET A 622 -0.39 -43.34 -8.48
N SER A 623 -0.37 -43.08 -9.78
CA SER A 623 -1.58 -42.62 -10.46
C SER A 623 -2.47 -43.83 -10.75
N LEU A 624 -3.77 -43.69 -10.52
CA LEU A 624 -4.73 -44.69 -10.97
C LEU A 624 -5.10 -44.35 -12.41
N ASP A 625 -4.64 -45.16 -13.36
CA ASP A 625 -5.27 -45.20 -14.67
C ASP A 625 -6.68 -45.76 -14.53
N ALA A 626 -7.57 -45.20 -15.34
CA ALA A 626 -8.99 -45.50 -15.51
C ALA A 626 -9.50 -46.74 -14.77
N ASP A 627 -10.49 -46.54 -13.90
CA ASP A 627 -11.30 -47.55 -13.19
C ASP A 627 -10.69 -48.95 -13.24
N THR A 628 -10.00 -49.33 -12.17
CA THR A 628 -9.83 -50.75 -11.85
C THR A 628 -11.19 -51.41 -12.07
N PRO A 629 -11.33 -52.36 -13.03
CA PRO A 629 -12.54 -53.15 -13.16
C PRO A 629 -12.85 -53.68 -11.76
N SER A 630 -14.12 -53.62 -11.35
CA SER A 630 -14.54 -53.94 -9.98
C SER A 630 -13.76 -55.13 -9.42
N GLU A 631 -13.37 -55.08 -8.14
CA GLU A 631 -12.66 -56.18 -7.46
C GLU A 631 -13.46 -57.51 -7.39
N ASP A 632 -14.59 -57.59 -8.10
CA ASP A 632 -15.59 -58.66 -8.14
C ASP A 632 -15.72 -59.32 -9.52
N VAL A 633 -14.68 -59.32 -10.36
CA VAL A 633 -14.70 -60.06 -11.63
C VAL A 633 -14.25 -61.51 -11.42
N TYR A 634 -15.10 -62.46 -11.83
CA TYR A 634 -14.80 -63.89 -11.79
C TYR A 634 -14.40 -64.39 -13.19
N TYR A 635 -13.51 -65.39 -13.25
CA TYR A 635 -13.18 -66.11 -14.48
C TYR A 635 -13.48 -67.60 -14.34
N ASN A 636 -14.02 -68.22 -15.38
CA ASN A 636 -14.11 -69.68 -15.42
C ASN A 636 -12.71 -70.30 -15.64
N LEU A 637 -12.59 -71.63 -15.49
CA LEU A 637 -11.31 -72.34 -15.64
C LEU A 637 -10.71 -72.27 -17.05
N ASN A 638 -11.47 -71.79 -18.04
CA ASN A 638 -11.02 -71.55 -19.41
C ASN A 638 -10.58 -70.08 -19.61
N GLY A 639 -10.52 -69.28 -18.55
CA GLY A 639 -10.08 -67.88 -18.60
C GLY A 639 -11.12 -66.91 -19.16
N GLN A 640 -12.38 -67.32 -19.32
CA GLN A 640 -13.45 -66.43 -19.75
C GLN A 640 -14.07 -65.71 -18.56
N ARG A 641 -14.33 -64.41 -18.71
CA ARG A 641 -14.98 -63.57 -17.70
C ARG A 641 -16.43 -64.02 -17.46
N VAL A 642 -16.84 -64.00 -16.19
CA VAL A 642 -18.18 -64.37 -15.71
C VAL A 642 -18.66 -63.29 -14.73
N ASP A 643 -19.71 -62.57 -15.08
CA ASP A 643 -20.17 -61.42 -14.28
C ASP A 643 -21.04 -61.81 -13.07
N THR A 644 -21.69 -62.98 -13.10
CA THR A 644 -22.52 -63.50 -12.00
C THR A 644 -22.36 -65.02 -11.87
N PRO A 645 -21.34 -65.50 -11.13
CA PRO A 645 -21.15 -66.94 -10.92
C PRO A 645 -22.25 -67.49 -10.00
N GLN A 646 -22.95 -68.54 -10.44
CA GLN A 646 -24.08 -69.13 -9.69
C GLN A 646 -23.67 -70.36 -8.88
N HIS A 647 -22.86 -71.26 -9.44
CA HIS A 647 -22.35 -72.46 -8.77
C HIS A 647 -21.11 -72.99 -9.51
N GLY A 648 -20.04 -73.35 -8.79
CA GLY A 648 -18.82 -73.93 -9.38
C GLY A 648 -17.50 -73.28 -8.95
N ILE A 649 -16.41 -73.66 -9.63
CA ILE A 649 -15.05 -73.18 -9.34
C ILE A 649 -14.68 -72.06 -10.32
N PHE A 650 -14.28 -70.91 -9.77
CA PHE A 650 -13.88 -69.72 -10.51
C PHE A 650 -12.52 -69.22 -10.04
N ILE A 651 -11.87 -68.40 -10.85
CA ILE A 651 -10.67 -67.65 -10.47
C ILE A 651 -11.08 -66.21 -10.15
N LYS A 652 -10.74 -65.74 -8.95
CA LYS A 652 -10.86 -64.34 -8.52
C LYS A 652 -9.54 -63.92 -7.89
N ASN A 653 -8.97 -62.81 -8.36
CA ASN A 653 -7.67 -62.31 -7.88
C ASN A 653 -6.54 -63.37 -7.88
N GLY A 654 -6.51 -64.23 -8.89
CA GLY A 654 -5.49 -65.30 -9.02
C GLY A 654 -5.68 -66.50 -8.09
N GLN A 655 -6.75 -66.53 -7.29
CA GLN A 655 -7.06 -67.64 -6.39
C GLN A 655 -8.29 -68.41 -6.89
N LYS A 656 -8.28 -69.73 -6.67
CA LYS A 656 -9.47 -70.57 -6.89
C LYS A 656 -10.49 -70.29 -5.79
N VAL A 657 -11.70 -69.90 -6.20
CA VAL A 657 -12.84 -69.64 -5.32
C VAL A 657 -13.96 -70.59 -5.71
N ILE A 658 -14.60 -71.22 -4.71
CA ILE A 658 -15.74 -72.11 -4.90
C ILE A 658 -17.00 -71.35 -4.52
N ILE A 659 -17.89 -71.14 -5.49
CA ILE A 659 -19.24 -70.62 -5.26
C ILE A 659 -20.15 -71.83 -5.04
N LYS A 660 -20.64 -71.99 -3.80
CA LYS A 660 -21.51 -73.08 -3.38
C LYS A 660 -22.98 -72.74 -3.59
#